data_AF-A0A1H6BBF8-F1
#
_entry.id   AF-A0A1H6BBF8-F1
#
_cell.length_a   1.000
_cell.length_b   1.000
_cell.length_c   1.000
_cell.angle_alpha   90.00
_cell.angle_beta   90.00
_cell.angle_gamma   90.00
#
_symmetry.space_group_name_H-M   'P 1'
#
loop_
_entity.id
_entity.type
_entity.pdbx_description
1 polymer ?
#
loop_
_entity_poly.entity_id
_entity_poly.type
_entity_poly.pdbx_seq_one_letter_code
_entity_poly.pdbx_strand_id
1 'polypeptide(L)'
;MSENSNTMTKAPLIIAHRGASAYRPEHTLEAYKLAIEQGADVIEPDMVVTKDGQLIARHENLLDGTTDVKDRAEFKHLYTTKDIDGQMVSGWFAEDFTLAEIKTLYARERIPGTRPESAAFNDQFRIPTIEEVIALVKQVEADTGRKIAIAPETKHPTHFMYSGKYIDGSYINVDMSKLLVDKLVQSGLTDRDRVYIQSFDVLNLIQLGTDIMPKAGVDFKLVQLIGGAADIAFHFNPENAALGANPALYKDFAFPLTRASATNSDLLQPEAMKAMKALYADVYSPWTGYILPRQGVSPAVDADGNGKAEVRSKVNGLIDLPKMARDAGLEVILWTLRTEESFMALNPDGTVQLPVEEFVKLFDLGLDAVFTDSPDIGRAIADQYKAGDGAIAARNTRGGNDILVRDADGLTEAKGTGARDLAVYYGDGIIELPANVEDLRLNGISDTEVVGNALDNVILGNVGDNTVLAGAGNDTVDGGKGDDELDGGDGNDMLRGGDGDDIVKGGAGDDTLSGGIGDDELDGGEGVDTVDYADDKSGVTVDLVAGKTLGNESGEDDLVSIENVIGGAGDDVLVGDDAANRLQGGLGKDVLKGGAGDDMLDGGADNDTLEGGAGDDVILAGLGDDIIDGGEGFDTLDLSAATGPVSVDLKAGKIAGAGIGNDTVRGIEKLAFGATDDVVSGGDGVDAFDGGAGNDKLNGGAGNDNLWGGAGNDTIDGGSNDDLLVGGLGNDKLRAGSGNDVVEGGAGNDVIDAGSGDDKVFGGEGDDVIDAGSGADRIEGGAGNDVLDGGSGQDAFVFGAGFGKDTVRDFRLSGANADVLEFSAAVFADFNAAIAAGQQIGADTVLTVDADTMLTLKGIQLTSLAQDDFRFV
;
A
#
# COMPACT_ATOMS: atom_id res chain seq x y z
N MET A 1 6.47 5.46 29.34
CA MET A 1 7.56 4.96 30.23
C MET A 1 7.56 5.84 31.47
N SER A 2 7.73 5.34 32.70
CA SER A 2 7.77 6.24 33.88
C SER A 2 9.10 6.98 33.94
N GLU A 3 9.06 8.29 34.17
CA GLU A 3 10.20 9.14 34.54
C GLU A 3 11.04 8.47 35.63
N ASN A 4 12.13 7.83 35.25
CA ASN A 4 13.18 7.45 36.18
C ASN A 4 14.49 7.90 35.56
N SER A 5 14.84 9.16 35.87
CA SER A 5 16.10 9.83 35.59
C SER A 5 17.29 9.23 36.36
N ASN A 6 17.34 7.90 36.52
CA ASN A 6 18.52 7.22 37.01
C ASN A 6 19.48 7.03 35.84
N THR A 7 20.37 8.00 35.67
CA THR A 7 21.53 7.96 34.78
C THR A 7 22.36 6.70 35.01
N MET A 8 22.03 5.61 34.31
CA MET A 8 22.90 4.45 34.17
C MET A 8 23.96 4.80 33.12
N THR A 9 25.10 5.33 33.56
CA THR A 9 26.20 5.85 32.72
C THR A 9 26.96 4.81 31.90
N LYS A 10 26.46 3.57 31.80
CA LYS A 10 27.14 2.47 31.08
C LYS A 10 26.15 1.80 30.13
N ALA A 11 26.37 1.98 28.83
CA ALA A 11 25.65 1.20 27.83
C ALA A 11 26.06 -0.29 27.89
N PRO A 12 25.13 -1.22 27.58
CA PRO A 12 25.44 -2.64 27.55
C PRO A 12 26.49 -2.98 26.49
N LEU A 13 27.30 -4.01 26.76
CA LEU A 13 28.16 -4.60 25.75
C LEU A 13 27.32 -5.30 24.67
N ILE A 14 27.80 -5.26 23.43
CA ILE A 14 27.16 -5.95 22.31
C ILE A 14 27.78 -7.33 22.13
N ILE A 15 26.98 -8.37 22.34
CA ILE A 15 27.35 -9.76 22.07
C ILE A 15 26.72 -10.18 20.75
N ALA A 16 27.58 -10.52 19.79
CA ALA A 16 27.15 -11.02 18.49
C ALA A 16 26.74 -12.49 18.62
N HIS A 17 25.42 -12.71 18.72
CA HIS A 17 24.82 -14.03 18.86
C HIS A 17 25.08 -14.84 17.59
N ARG A 18 25.98 -15.82 17.70
CA ARG A 18 26.49 -16.67 16.61
C ARG A 18 27.23 -15.91 15.51
N GLY A 19 27.75 -14.73 15.85
CA GLY A 19 28.29 -13.75 14.90
C GLY A 19 27.22 -12.78 14.40
N ALA A 20 27.44 -12.18 13.24
CA ALA A 20 26.48 -11.30 12.57
C ALA A 20 25.42 -12.13 11.83
N SER A 21 24.67 -12.93 12.59
CA SER A 21 23.84 -14.03 12.06
C SER A 21 22.62 -13.58 11.28
N ALA A 22 22.21 -12.31 11.38
CA ALA A 22 21.21 -11.72 10.49
C ALA A 22 21.72 -11.59 9.04
N TYR A 23 23.03 -11.44 8.86
CA TYR A 23 23.64 -11.09 7.58
C TYR A 23 24.47 -12.21 6.96
N ARG A 24 24.87 -13.22 7.74
CA ARG A 24 25.73 -14.34 7.30
C ARG A 24 25.30 -15.63 8.00
N PRO A 25 25.47 -16.81 7.35
CA PRO A 25 25.21 -18.09 7.99
C PRO A 25 25.91 -18.18 9.36
N GLU A 26 25.11 -18.52 10.38
CA GLU A 26 25.53 -18.54 11.77
C GLU A 26 26.77 -19.43 12.02
N HIS A 27 27.58 -19.04 13.00
CA HIS A 27 28.80 -19.75 13.39
C HIS A 27 29.80 -20.01 12.26
N THR A 28 30.05 -19.01 11.42
CA THR A 28 31.14 -19.02 10.45
C THR A 28 32.21 -18.01 10.86
N LEU A 29 33.46 -18.18 10.43
CA LEU A 29 34.50 -17.16 10.69
C LEU A 29 34.12 -15.82 10.07
N GLU A 30 33.42 -15.85 8.94
CA GLU A 30 32.92 -14.70 8.21
C GLU A 30 31.83 -13.96 8.98
N ALA A 31 30.88 -14.67 9.61
CA ALA A 31 29.90 -14.05 10.50
C ALA A 31 30.57 -13.40 11.73
N TYR A 32 31.59 -14.03 12.32
CA TYR A 32 32.32 -13.45 13.45
C TYR A 32 33.17 -12.24 13.06
N LYS A 33 33.84 -12.27 11.91
CA LYS A 33 34.60 -11.13 11.39
C LYS A 33 33.68 -9.93 11.15
N LEU A 34 32.56 -10.16 10.46
CA LEU A 34 31.58 -9.10 10.20
C LEU A 34 31.05 -8.51 11.50
N ALA A 35 30.71 -9.34 12.50
CA ALA A 35 30.28 -8.85 13.80
C ALA A 35 31.30 -7.93 14.49
N ILE A 36 32.58 -8.29 14.42
CA ILE A 36 33.68 -7.49 15.01
C ILE A 36 33.84 -6.16 14.27
N GLU A 37 33.74 -6.19 12.93
CA GLU A 37 33.76 -4.99 12.06
C GLU A 37 32.57 -4.07 12.37
N GLN A 38 31.40 -4.65 12.62
CA GLN A 38 30.16 -3.97 13.04
C GLN A 38 30.20 -3.49 14.50
N GLY A 39 31.28 -3.75 15.24
CA GLY A 39 31.51 -3.17 16.55
C GLY A 39 31.09 -4.04 17.74
N ALA A 40 30.86 -5.33 17.55
CA ALA A 40 30.64 -6.27 18.66
C ALA A 40 31.82 -6.23 19.66
N ASP A 41 31.49 -6.30 20.95
CA ASP A 41 32.44 -6.39 22.06
C ASP A 41 32.79 -7.86 22.36
N VAL A 42 31.83 -8.76 22.12
CA VAL A 42 31.91 -10.20 22.37
C VAL A 42 31.36 -10.95 21.17
N ILE A 43 31.99 -12.06 20.77
CA ILE A 43 31.41 -13.01 19.81
C ILE A 43 31.01 -14.30 20.51
N GLU A 44 29.91 -14.90 20.08
CA GLU A 44 29.38 -16.12 20.70
C GLU A 44 29.54 -17.34 19.79
N PRO A 45 30.41 -18.29 20.16
CA PRO A 45 30.45 -19.59 19.52
C PRO A 45 29.76 -20.67 20.37
N ASP A 46 28.78 -21.37 19.81
CA ASP A 46 28.14 -22.50 20.48
C ASP A 46 28.97 -23.77 20.25
N MET A 47 29.22 -24.56 21.27
CA MET A 47 30.20 -25.64 21.23
C MET A 47 29.52 -26.99 21.21
N VAL A 48 29.92 -27.82 20.24
CA VAL A 48 29.63 -29.26 20.19
C VAL A 48 30.91 -30.03 19.87
N VAL A 49 30.87 -31.36 20.05
CA VAL A 49 32.03 -32.23 19.92
C VAL A 49 31.92 -33.11 18.67
N THR A 50 33.03 -33.24 17.92
CA THR A 50 33.17 -34.17 16.80
C THR A 50 33.54 -35.59 17.26
N LYS A 51 33.41 -36.60 16.39
CA LYS A 51 33.77 -38.00 16.67
C LYS A 51 35.20 -38.20 17.15
N ASP A 52 36.12 -37.38 16.64
CA ASP A 52 37.54 -37.35 16.98
C ASP A 52 37.89 -36.33 18.07
N GLY A 53 36.89 -35.88 18.84
CA GLY A 53 37.05 -35.10 20.07
C GLY A 53 37.49 -33.66 19.85
N GLN A 54 37.10 -33.02 18.74
CA GLN A 54 37.36 -31.61 18.48
C GLN A 54 36.13 -30.76 18.80
N LEU A 55 36.33 -29.52 19.25
CA LEU A 55 35.25 -28.56 19.48
C LEU A 55 35.02 -27.70 18.24
N ILE A 56 33.78 -27.64 17.79
CA ILE A 56 33.35 -26.83 16.64
C ILE A 56 32.24 -25.87 17.02
N ALA A 57 32.15 -24.75 16.31
CA ALA A 57 31.14 -23.73 16.53
C ALA A 57 29.82 -24.09 15.80
N ARG A 58 28.79 -24.49 16.54
CA ARG A 58 27.48 -24.95 16.08
C ARG A 58 26.43 -24.82 17.19
N HIS A 59 25.28 -24.24 16.84
CA HIS A 59 24.18 -24.05 17.78
C HIS A 59 23.59 -25.36 18.32
N GLU A 60 23.51 -26.38 17.48
CA GLU A 60 23.10 -27.72 17.89
C GLU A 60 24.07 -28.75 17.34
N ASN A 61 24.10 -29.92 17.97
CA ASN A 61 24.84 -31.04 17.42
C ASN A 61 24.20 -31.57 16.13
N LEU A 62 22.97 -31.17 15.79
CA LEU A 62 22.40 -31.37 14.47
C LEU A 62 23.08 -30.51 13.39
N LEU A 63 23.45 -31.18 12.30
CA LEU A 63 24.11 -30.54 11.14
C LEU A 63 23.11 -30.08 10.07
N ASP A 64 21.92 -30.66 10.02
CA ASP A 64 21.04 -30.60 8.86
C ASP A 64 20.11 -29.38 8.80
N GLY A 65 20.08 -28.56 9.85
CA GLY A 65 19.38 -27.28 9.87
C GLY A 65 20.20 -26.11 9.32
N THR A 66 21.54 -26.21 9.32
CA THR A 66 22.44 -25.10 8.94
C THR A 66 23.70 -25.57 8.23
N THR A 67 23.62 -26.71 7.52
CA THR A 67 24.64 -27.16 6.57
C THR A 67 24.01 -27.81 5.33
N ASP A 68 24.84 -28.12 4.35
CA ASP A 68 24.49 -28.89 3.15
C ASP A 68 24.39 -30.42 3.37
N VAL A 69 24.55 -30.95 4.59
CA VAL A 69 24.68 -32.40 4.84
C VAL A 69 23.54 -33.26 4.25
N LYS A 70 22.32 -32.73 4.17
CA LYS A 70 21.15 -33.39 3.56
C LYS A 70 21.37 -33.71 2.07
N ASP A 71 22.16 -32.90 1.39
CA ASP A 71 22.44 -33.02 -0.05
C ASP A 71 23.66 -33.94 -0.32
N ARG A 72 24.38 -34.33 0.73
CA ARG A 72 25.64 -35.08 0.65
C ARG A 72 25.39 -36.58 0.71
N ALA A 73 25.33 -37.20 -0.47
CA ALA A 73 25.03 -38.62 -0.62
C ALA A 73 25.97 -39.54 0.18
N GLU A 74 27.24 -39.15 0.32
CA GLU A 74 28.25 -39.88 1.09
C GLU A 74 27.90 -40.00 2.58
N PHE A 75 27.12 -39.06 3.15
CA PHE A 75 26.78 -39.02 4.57
C PHE A 75 25.39 -39.55 4.91
N LYS A 76 24.61 -40.03 3.93
CA LYS A 76 23.25 -40.59 4.17
C LYS A 76 23.23 -41.72 5.21
N HIS A 77 24.30 -42.51 5.27
CA HIS A 77 24.43 -43.62 6.21
C HIS A 77 24.61 -43.18 7.68
N LEU A 78 24.84 -41.90 7.93
CA LEU A 78 24.98 -41.31 9.28
C LEU A 78 23.68 -40.69 9.81
N TYR A 79 22.60 -40.71 9.02
CA TYR A 79 21.28 -40.28 9.50
C TYR A 79 20.77 -41.27 10.55
N THR A 80 20.44 -40.78 11.74
CA THR A 80 20.01 -41.63 12.86
C THR A 80 19.04 -40.89 13.79
N THR A 81 18.52 -41.60 14.79
CA THR A 81 17.69 -41.04 15.86
C THR A 81 18.41 -41.24 17.19
N LYS A 82 18.53 -40.18 17.99
CA LYS A 82 19.20 -40.19 19.29
C LYS A 82 18.31 -39.57 20.36
N ASP A 83 18.53 -39.99 21.60
CA ASP A 83 17.98 -39.34 22.78
C ASP A 83 18.92 -38.20 23.21
N ILE A 84 18.47 -36.96 23.04
CA ILE A 84 19.15 -35.74 23.48
C ILE A 84 18.36 -35.20 24.68
N ASP A 85 18.93 -35.34 25.87
CA ASP A 85 18.36 -34.87 27.15
C ASP A 85 16.88 -35.25 27.38
N GLY A 86 16.52 -36.49 27.05
CA GLY A 86 15.18 -37.04 27.22
C GLY A 86 14.25 -36.84 26.02
N GLN A 87 14.75 -36.24 24.94
CA GLN A 87 14.00 -36.04 23.70
C GLN A 87 14.59 -36.85 22.54
N MET A 88 13.76 -37.63 21.87
CA MET A 88 14.17 -38.35 20.67
C MET A 88 14.23 -37.40 19.47
N VAL A 89 15.43 -37.14 18.97
CA VAL A 89 15.71 -36.26 17.83
C VAL A 89 16.28 -37.09 16.67
N SER A 90 15.88 -36.80 15.43
CA SER A 90 16.42 -37.46 14.23
C SER A 90 17.18 -36.47 13.37
N GLY A 91 18.32 -36.87 12.82
CA GLY A 91 19.16 -35.98 12.03
C GLY A 91 20.55 -36.56 11.76
N TRP A 92 21.46 -35.66 11.36
CA TRP A 92 22.90 -35.93 11.26
C TRP A 92 23.59 -35.22 12.41
N PHE A 93 24.28 -35.96 13.26
CA PHE A 93 24.83 -35.44 14.50
C PHE A 93 26.35 -35.25 14.41
N ALA A 94 26.85 -34.09 14.84
CA ALA A 94 28.26 -33.72 14.77
C ALA A 94 29.20 -34.74 15.40
N GLU A 95 28.79 -35.39 16.49
CA GLU A 95 29.59 -36.42 17.16
C GLU A 95 29.78 -37.70 16.32
N ASP A 96 29.02 -37.91 15.25
CA ASP A 96 29.20 -39.07 14.36
C ASP A 96 30.14 -38.76 13.19
N PHE A 97 30.61 -37.52 13.08
CA PHE A 97 31.51 -37.05 12.03
C PHE A 97 32.88 -36.70 12.60
N THR A 98 33.95 -37.05 11.89
CA THR A 98 35.29 -36.51 12.18
C THR A 98 35.37 -35.03 11.81
N LEU A 99 36.30 -34.29 12.41
CA LEU A 99 36.54 -32.91 12.02
C LEU A 99 36.84 -32.76 10.52
N ALA A 100 37.59 -33.72 9.95
CA ALA A 100 37.92 -33.71 8.52
C ALA A 100 36.65 -33.79 7.64
N GLU A 101 35.67 -34.60 8.02
CA GLU A 101 34.39 -34.70 7.31
C GLU A 101 33.55 -33.43 7.47
N ILE A 102 33.48 -32.88 8.69
CA ILE A 102 32.75 -31.62 8.97
C ILE A 102 33.33 -30.46 8.17
N LYS A 103 34.66 -30.39 8.02
CA LYS A 103 35.30 -29.35 7.21
C LYS A 103 34.98 -29.42 5.72
N THR A 104 34.38 -30.52 5.25
CA THR A 104 33.87 -30.62 3.87
C THR A 104 32.45 -30.07 3.71
N LEU A 105 31.70 -29.88 4.79
CA LEU A 105 30.33 -29.36 4.76
C LEU A 105 30.34 -27.84 4.61
N TYR A 106 29.38 -27.33 3.88
CA TYR A 106 29.13 -25.91 3.75
C TYR A 106 28.10 -25.43 4.77
N ALA A 107 28.30 -24.24 5.32
CA ALA A 107 27.31 -23.60 6.18
C ALA A 107 26.13 -23.04 5.36
N ARG A 108 24.93 -23.07 5.93
CA ARG A 108 23.70 -22.51 5.35
C ARG A 108 22.87 -21.76 6.38
N GLU A 109 22.16 -20.74 5.92
CA GLU A 109 21.17 -19.98 6.68
C GLU A 109 20.01 -20.88 7.13
N ARG A 110 19.62 -20.75 8.40
CA ARG A 110 18.58 -21.55 9.05
C ARG A 110 17.17 -21.13 8.63
N ILE A 111 16.96 -19.84 8.39
CA ILE A 111 15.66 -19.23 8.09
C ILE A 111 15.70 -18.40 6.79
N PRO A 112 16.00 -19.04 5.63
CA PRO A 112 16.27 -18.32 4.39
C PRO A 112 15.10 -17.48 3.85
N GLY A 113 13.85 -17.79 4.26
CA GLY A 113 12.68 -16.99 3.91
C GLY A 113 12.65 -15.63 4.60
N THR A 114 13.09 -15.57 5.86
CA THR A 114 13.19 -14.33 6.66
C THR A 114 14.52 -13.61 6.43
N ARG A 115 15.60 -14.36 6.14
CA ARG A 115 16.96 -13.83 5.94
C ARG A 115 17.51 -14.13 4.54
N PRO A 116 16.91 -13.58 3.46
CA PRO A 116 17.38 -13.84 2.11
C PRO A 116 18.81 -13.34 1.86
N GLU A 117 19.22 -12.24 2.50
CA GLU A 117 20.57 -11.68 2.37
C GLU A 117 21.65 -12.62 2.95
N SER A 118 21.40 -13.19 4.13
CA SER A 118 22.27 -14.21 4.71
C SER A 118 22.30 -15.47 3.83
N ALA A 119 21.13 -15.89 3.34
CA ALA A 119 21.00 -17.06 2.46
C ALA A 119 21.76 -16.93 1.14
N ALA A 120 22.04 -15.72 0.67
CA ALA A 120 22.89 -15.49 -0.51
C ALA A 120 24.33 -16.03 -0.33
N PHE A 121 24.76 -16.25 0.92
CA PHE A 121 26.06 -16.83 1.26
C PHE A 121 26.03 -18.34 1.56
N ASN A 122 24.89 -18.99 1.35
CA ASN A 122 24.81 -20.45 1.40
C ASN A 122 25.87 -21.06 0.48
N ASP A 123 26.49 -22.13 0.95
CA ASP A 123 27.48 -22.88 0.18
C ASP A 123 28.79 -22.13 -0.08
N GLN A 124 29.10 -21.11 0.72
CA GLN A 124 30.37 -20.36 0.62
C GLN A 124 31.30 -20.61 1.82
N PHE A 125 30.76 -20.74 3.03
CA PHE A 125 31.55 -20.76 4.26
C PHE A 125 31.65 -22.15 4.90
N ARG A 126 32.49 -22.26 5.95
CA ARG A 126 32.77 -23.52 6.66
C ARG A 126 32.56 -23.36 8.15
N ILE A 127 32.34 -24.51 8.80
CA ILE A 127 32.21 -24.63 10.25
C ILE A 127 33.61 -24.47 10.89
N PRO A 128 33.81 -23.50 11.80
CA PRO A 128 35.08 -23.31 12.47
C PRO A 128 35.23 -24.18 13.72
N THR A 129 36.48 -24.42 14.11
CA THR A 129 36.82 -24.93 15.44
C THR A 129 36.95 -23.79 16.44
N ILE A 130 36.91 -24.09 17.73
CA ILE A 130 37.12 -23.08 18.77
C ILE A 130 38.51 -22.43 18.66
N GLU A 131 39.54 -23.18 18.27
CA GLU A 131 40.89 -22.65 18.10
C GLU A 131 40.97 -21.64 16.95
N GLU A 132 40.23 -21.86 15.87
CA GLU A 132 40.14 -20.88 14.77
C GLU A 132 39.42 -19.61 15.21
N VAL A 133 38.39 -19.72 16.06
CA VAL A 133 37.70 -18.55 16.66
C VAL A 133 38.63 -17.80 17.63
N ILE A 134 39.38 -18.51 18.47
CA ILE A 134 40.38 -17.90 19.37
C ILE A 134 41.48 -17.21 18.57
N ALA A 135 41.95 -17.85 17.48
CA ALA A 135 42.94 -17.27 16.58
C ALA A 135 42.43 -15.97 15.95
N LEU A 136 41.16 -15.92 15.54
CA LEU A 136 40.53 -14.71 15.01
C LEU A 136 40.57 -13.55 16.02
N VAL A 137 40.08 -13.75 17.25
CA VAL A 137 40.03 -12.65 18.23
C VAL A 137 41.43 -12.18 18.66
N LYS A 138 42.40 -13.09 18.67
CA LYS A 138 43.81 -12.74 18.90
C LYS A 138 44.43 -11.97 17.75
N GLN A 139 44.08 -12.34 16.52
CA GLN A 139 44.53 -11.63 15.32
C GLN A 139 43.98 -10.20 15.31
N VAL A 140 42.69 -10.02 15.61
CA VAL A 140 42.07 -8.70 15.72
C VAL A 140 42.76 -7.84 16.78
N GLU A 141 43.07 -8.41 17.95
CA GLU A 141 43.83 -7.70 18.99
C GLU A 141 45.23 -7.30 18.52
N ALA A 142 45.93 -8.19 17.81
CA ALA A 142 47.25 -7.89 17.28
C ALA A 142 47.20 -6.79 16.20
N ASP A 143 46.17 -6.79 15.35
CA ASP A 143 46.05 -5.86 14.22
C ASP A 143 45.50 -4.49 14.62
N THR A 144 44.58 -4.45 15.58
CA THR A 144 43.80 -3.23 15.91
C THR A 144 43.98 -2.75 17.35
N GLY A 145 44.54 -3.57 18.23
CA GLY A 145 44.57 -3.33 19.68
C GLY A 145 43.23 -3.54 20.38
N ARG A 146 42.13 -3.79 19.65
CA ARG A 146 40.82 -4.08 20.23
C ARG A 146 40.80 -5.49 20.81
N LYS A 147 40.46 -5.60 22.10
CA LYS A 147 40.28 -6.89 22.77
C LYS A 147 38.84 -7.34 22.64
N ILE A 148 38.61 -8.30 21.73
CA ILE A 148 37.32 -8.96 21.59
C ILE A 148 37.25 -10.12 22.60
N ALA A 149 36.15 -10.21 23.34
CA ALA A 149 35.85 -11.34 24.23
C ALA A 149 35.10 -12.44 23.47
N ILE A 150 35.01 -13.64 24.05
CA ILE A 150 34.20 -14.74 23.54
C ILE A 150 33.22 -15.23 24.60
N ALA A 151 32.03 -15.63 24.17
CA ALA A 151 31.00 -16.22 25.02
C ALA A 151 30.66 -17.66 24.57
N PRO A 152 31.53 -18.65 24.80
CA PRO A 152 31.28 -19.99 24.32
C PRO A 152 30.14 -20.69 25.08
N GLU A 153 29.10 -21.15 24.39
CA GLU A 153 28.04 -21.99 24.96
C GLU A 153 28.44 -23.46 24.93
N THR A 154 28.38 -24.19 26.04
CA THR A 154 28.47 -25.65 26.01
C THR A 154 27.10 -26.25 25.71
N LYS A 155 26.87 -26.76 24.50
CA LYS A 155 25.60 -27.40 24.13
C LYS A 155 25.54 -28.81 24.71
N HIS A 156 24.45 -29.14 25.41
CA HIS A 156 24.18 -30.50 25.91
C HIS A 156 25.36 -31.22 26.62
N PRO A 157 26.05 -30.58 27.58
CA PRO A 157 27.26 -31.15 28.17
C PRO A 157 27.02 -32.46 28.92
N THR A 158 25.85 -32.63 29.56
CA THR A 158 25.46 -33.90 30.18
C THR A 158 25.22 -35.01 29.16
N HIS A 159 24.68 -34.69 27.96
CA HIS A 159 24.60 -35.65 26.86
C HIS A 159 25.98 -36.16 26.45
N PHE A 160 26.90 -35.28 26.06
CA PHE A 160 28.23 -35.69 25.58
C PHE A 160 29.04 -36.47 26.63
N MET A 161 28.85 -36.15 27.91
CA MET A 161 29.59 -36.77 29.00
C MET A 161 28.98 -38.09 29.47
N TYR A 162 27.66 -38.17 29.67
CA TYR A 162 27.05 -39.27 30.42
C TYR A 162 26.12 -40.16 29.58
N SER A 163 25.19 -39.59 28.80
CA SER A 163 24.12 -40.38 28.17
C SER A 163 24.31 -40.63 26.68
N GLY A 164 25.05 -39.76 26.00
CA GLY A 164 25.20 -39.72 24.55
C GLY A 164 25.99 -40.88 23.98
N LYS A 165 25.60 -41.31 22.79
CA LYS A 165 26.19 -42.44 22.07
C LYS A 165 26.49 -42.07 20.63
N TYR A 166 27.57 -42.65 20.12
CA TYR A 166 27.83 -42.70 18.69
C TYR A 166 26.83 -43.62 17.99
N ILE A 167 26.75 -43.52 16.68
CA ILE A 167 25.86 -44.34 15.84
C ILE A 167 26.13 -45.86 15.97
N ASP A 168 27.32 -46.26 16.40
CA ASP A 168 27.66 -47.66 16.68
C ASP A 168 27.21 -48.16 18.07
N GLY A 169 26.59 -47.28 18.87
CA GLY A 169 26.06 -47.57 20.20
C GLY A 169 27.07 -47.43 21.35
N SER A 170 28.33 -47.11 21.07
CA SER A 170 29.32 -46.80 22.10
C SER A 170 29.09 -45.42 22.71
N TYR A 171 29.41 -45.25 23.99
CA TYR A 171 29.25 -43.97 24.69
C TYR A 171 30.27 -42.95 24.19
N ILE A 172 29.83 -41.70 24.03
CA ILE A 172 30.68 -40.57 23.63
C ILE A 172 31.72 -40.31 24.72
N ASN A 173 31.26 -40.13 25.96
CA ASN A 173 32.09 -39.98 27.16
C ASN A 173 33.18 -38.90 27.00
N VAL A 174 32.78 -37.72 26.50
CA VAL A 174 33.65 -36.55 26.36
C VAL A 174 33.20 -35.46 27.30
N ASP A 175 34.10 -35.06 28.21
CA ASP A 175 33.94 -33.85 29.02
C ASP A 175 34.26 -32.62 28.17
N MET A 176 33.26 -32.13 27.45
CA MET A 176 33.41 -30.99 26.56
C MET A 176 33.82 -29.70 27.29
N SER A 177 33.47 -29.59 28.58
CA SER A 177 33.77 -28.40 29.39
C SER A 177 35.22 -28.36 29.81
N LYS A 178 35.76 -29.50 30.23
CA LYS A 178 37.20 -29.64 30.43
C LYS A 178 37.94 -29.41 29.12
N LEU A 179 37.46 -29.97 28.01
CA LEU A 179 38.07 -29.78 26.70
C LEU A 179 38.11 -28.30 26.32
N LEU A 180 37.02 -27.55 26.50
CA LEU A 180 36.95 -26.12 26.22
C LEU A 180 37.97 -25.33 27.04
N VAL A 181 38.01 -25.54 28.36
CA VAL A 181 38.96 -24.87 29.27
C VAL A 181 40.41 -25.20 28.88
N ASP A 182 40.70 -26.47 28.57
CA ASP A 182 42.02 -26.89 28.11
C ASP A 182 42.42 -26.14 26.82
N LYS A 183 41.51 -26.00 25.85
CA LYS A 183 41.78 -25.28 24.59
C LYS A 183 41.99 -23.78 24.80
N LEU A 184 41.23 -23.16 25.69
CA LEU A 184 41.40 -21.75 26.06
C LEU A 184 42.79 -21.49 26.69
N VAL A 185 43.17 -22.34 27.65
CA VAL A 185 44.47 -22.27 28.33
C VAL A 185 45.62 -22.54 27.37
N GLN A 186 45.54 -23.60 26.57
CA GLN A 186 46.55 -23.94 25.56
C GLN A 186 46.74 -22.83 24.53
N SER A 187 45.64 -22.18 24.16
CA SER A 187 45.66 -21.05 23.23
C SER A 187 46.08 -19.74 23.91
N GLY A 188 46.26 -19.70 25.23
CA GLY A 188 46.67 -18.52 25.99
C GLY A 188 45.61 -17.42 26.06
N LEU A 189 44.32 -17.76 26.01
CA LEU A 189 43.22 -16.84 26.27
C LEU A 189 42.71 -17.11 27.69
N THR A 190 43.41 -16.54 28.68
CA THR A 190 43.20 -16.83 30.11
C THR A 190 42.69 -15.64 30.91
N ASP A 191 42.35 -14.54 30.24
CA ASP A 191 41.80 -13.33 30.86
C ASP A 191 40.33 -13.56 31.24
N ARG A 192 39.99 -13.38 32.54
CA ARG A 192 38.65 -13.63 33.11
C ARG A 192 37.58 -12.85 32.37
N ASP A 193 37.85 -11.57 32.09
CA ASP A 193 36.86 -10.66 31.51
C ASP A 193 36.77 -10.79 29.98
N ARG A 194 37.52 -11.72 29.38
CA ARG A 194 37.48 -12.03 27.95
C ARG A 194 36.79 -13.34 27.61
N VAL A 195 36.33 -14.10 28.60
CA VAL A 195 35.68 -15.39 28.40
C VAL A 195 34.46 -15.52 29.30
N TYR A 196 33.30 -15.71 28.67
CA TYR A 196 32.01 -15.90 29.30
C TYR A 196 31.52 -17.31 28.96
N ILE A 197 31.89 -18.32 29.75
CA ILE A 197 31.44 -19.69 29.47
C ILE A 197 29.97 -19.79 29.90
N GLN A 198 29.11 -20.13 28.94
CA GLN A 198 27.67 -20.15 29.14
C GLN A 198 27.08 -21.56 28.96
N SER A 199 26.02 -21.86 29.68
CA SER A 199 25.32 -23.15 29.60
C SER A 199 23.90 -23.06 30.15
N PHE A 200 22.99 -23.83 29.59
CA PHE A 200 21.69 -24.12 30.22
C PHE A 200 21.81 -25.13 31.36
N ASP A 201 22.87 -25.95 31.35
CA ASP A 201 23.04 -27.04 32.31
C ASP A 201 23.67 -26.54 33.61
N VAL A 202 22.87 -26.54 34.68
CA VAL A 202 23.27 -26.08 36.01
C VAL A 202 24.43 -26.93 36.56
N LEU A 203 24.40 -28.25 36.38
CA LEU A 203 25.47 -29.12 36.90
C LEU A 203 26.78 -28.81 36.20
N ASN A 204 26.72 -28.55 34.90
CA ASN A 204 27.88 -28.21 34.10
C ASN A 204 28.61 -26.96 34.63
N LEU A 205 27.88 -25.87 34.89
CA LEU A 205 28.48 -24.64 35.40
C LEU A 205 29.06 -24.81 36.81
N ILE A 206 28.41 -25.60 37.67
CA ILE A 206 28.95 -25.95 38.99
C ILE A 206 30.28 -26.69 38.83
N GLN A 207 30.36 -27.69 37.95
CA GLN A 207 31.60 -28.45 37.70
C GLN A 207 32.72 -27.56 37.14
N LEU A 208 32.38 -26.65 36.23
CA LEU A 208 33.30 -25.65 35.70
C LEU A 208 33.90 -24.78 36.82
N GLY A 209 33.06 -24.20 37.67
CA GLY A 209 33.48 -23.27 38.72
C GLY A 209 34.20 -23.93 39.90
N THR A 210 33.80 -25.15 40.27
CA THR A 210 34.29 -25.79 41.51
C THR A 210 35.41 -26.81 41.30
N ASP A 211 35.58 -27.33 40.08
CA ASP A 211 36.57 -28.39 39.82
C ASP A 211 37.47 -28.09 38.61
N ILE A 212 36.88 -27.85 37.43
CA ILE A 212 37.63 -27.79 36.17
C ILE A 212 38.53 -26.55 36.11
N MET A 213 37.96 -25.35 36.27
CA MET A 213 38.72 -24.09 36.17
C MET A 213 39.77 -23.95 37.29
N PRO A 214 39.46 -24.25 38.58
CA PRO A 214 40.47 -24.24 39.64
C PRO A 214 41.67 -25.17 39.35
N LYS A 215 41.44 -26.38 38.83
CA LYS A 215 42.51 -27.31 38.44
C LYS A 215 43.34 -26.80 37.26
N ALA A 216 42.72 -26.06 36.35
CA ALA A 216 43.37 -25.44 35.20
C ALA A 216 44.08 -24.10 35.55
N GLY A 217 43.87 -23.56 36.76
CA GLY A 217 44.48 -22.31 37.21
C GLY A 217 43.88 -21.06 36.56
N VAL A 218 42.62 -21.13 36.15
CA VAL A 218 41.85 -20.02 35.55
C VAL A 218 40.54 -19.81 36.33
N ASP A 219 39.88 -18.69 36.06
CA ASP A 219 38.64 -18.30 36.70
C ASP A 219 37.86 -17.42 35.71
N PHE A 220 37.26 -18.05 34.68
CA PHE A 220 36.45 -17.35 33.68
C PHE A 220 35.07 -17.03 34.23
N LYS A 221 34.37 -16.05 33.63
CA LYS A 221 32.99 -15.74 34.00
C LYS A 221 32.07 -16.89 33.59
N LEU A 222 31.19 -17.31 34.51
CA LEU A 222 30.17 -18.32 34.24
C LEU A 222 28.80 -17.68 34.07
N VAL A 223 28.12 -18.04 32.99
CA VAL A 223 26.80 -17.49 32.59
C VAL A 223 25.75 -18.59 32.66
N GLN A 224 24.76 -18.42 33.55
CA GLN A 224 23.60 -19.31 33.59
C GLN A 224 22.57 -18.84 32.56
N LEU A 225 22.41 -19.62 31.49
CA LEU A 225 21.34 -19.43 30.51
C LEU A 225 20.01 -19.93 31.06
N ILE A 226 18.93 -19.18 30.82
CA ILE A 226 17.59 -19.53 31.31
C ILE A 226 16.58 -19.42 30.17
N GLY A 227 16.00 -20.57 29.82
CA GLY A 227 15.09 -20.74 28.70
C GLY A 227 14.75 -22.22 28.50
N GLY A 228 13.68 -22.50 27.75
CA GLY A 228 13.24 -23.87 27.48
C GLY A 228 12.59 -24.59 28.67
N ALA A 229 11.84 -25.65 28.40
CA ALA A 229 11.05 -26.39 29.38
C ALA A 229 11.79 -27.59 30.01
N ALA A 230 13.12 -27.64 29.91
CA ALA A 230 13.90 -28.79 30.36
C ALA A 230 13.85 -28.98 31.88
N ASP A 231 13.89 -30.25 32.31
CA ASP A 231 13.89 -30.65 33.70
C ASP A 231 15.31 -30.56 34.27
N ILE A 232 15.51 -29.68 35.25
CA ILE A 232 16.80 -29.51 35.93
C ILE A 232 17.16 -30.78 36.70
N ALA A 233 16.18 -31.58 37.14
CA ALA A 233 16.42 -32.81 37.87
C ALA A 233 17.20 -33.83 37.03
N PHE A 234 17.06 -33.80 35.71
CA PHE A 234 17.81 -34.66 34.80
C PHE A 234 19.32 -34.47 34.98
N HIS A 235 19.78 -33.22 35.12
CA HIS A 235 21.20 -32.90 35.31
C HIS A 235 21.74 -33.47 36.64
N PHE A 236 20.89 -33.63 37.65
CA PHE A 236 21.26 -34.20 38.94
C PHE A 236 20.97 -35.71 39.06
N ASN A 237 20.73 -36.42 37.95
CA ASN A 237 20.42 -37.84 37.95
C ASN A 237 21.51 -38.66 38.71
N PRO A 238 21.15 -39.35 39.80
CA PRO A 238 22.10 -40.15 40.59
C PRO A 238 22.82 -41.25 39.80
N GLU A 239 22.24 -41.72 38.69
CA GLU A 239 22.85 -42.74 37.83
C GLU A 239 24.13 -42.22 37.15
N ASN A 240 24.24 -40.90 36.93
CA ASN A 240 25.43 -40.28 36.35
C ASN A 240 26.69 -40.49 37.22
N ALA A 241 26.52 -40.79 38.53
CA ALA A 241 27.63 -41.11 39.42
C ALA A 241 28.41 -42.36 38.97
N ALA A 242 27.72 -43.35 38.39
CA ALA A 242 28.35 -44.55 37.84
C ALA A 242 29.19 -44.26 36.58
N LEU A 243 28.96 -43.10 35.97
CA LEU A 243 29.62 -42.61 34.75
C LEU A 243 30.68 -41.53 35.06
N GLY A 244 30.98 -41.29 36.33
CA GLY A 244 32.05 -40.39 36.76
C GLY A 244 31.59 -39.01 37.26
N ALA A 245 30.28 -38.71 37.28
CA ALA A 245 29.79 -37.53 37.98
C ALA A 245 30.14 -37.61 39.47
N ASN A 246 30.49 -36.49 40.10
CA ASN A 246 30.82 -36.42 41.52
C ASN A 246 29.64 -35.88 42.34
N PRO A 247 28.86 -36.72 43.05
CA PRO A 247 27.71 -36.27 43.82
C PRO A 247 28.03 -35.33 44.96
N ALA A 248 29.30 -35.31 45.41
CA ALA A 248 29.73 -34.39 46.45
C ALA A 248 29.73 -32.93 46.01
N LEU A 249 29.78 -32.66 44.69
CA LEU A 249 29.76 -31.29 44.16
C LEU A 249 28.38 -30.63 44.31
N TYR A 250 27.30 -31.41 44.48
CA TYR A 250 25.94 -30.88 44.54
C TYR A 250 25.16 -31.26 45.81
N LYS A 251 25.80 -31.90 46.79
CA LYS A 251 25.16 -32.32 48.06
C LYS A 251 24.71 -31.14 48.96
N ASP A 252 25.37 -29.98 48.84
CA ASP A 252 25.16 -28.81 49.69
C ASP A 252 24.20 -27.79 49.04
N PHE A 253 23.69 -28.08 47.84
CA PHE A 253 22.78 -27.23 47.06
C PHE A 253 21.33 -27.45 47.52
N ALA A 254 20.96 -26.91 48.68
CA ALA A 254 19.59 -26.95 49.19
C ALA A 254 18.77 -25.72 48.73
N PHE A 255 18.40 -25.71 47.46
CA PHE A 255 17.31 -24.96 46.83
C PHE A 255 16.46 -26.00 46.05
N PRO A 256 15.18 -25.80 45.66
CA PRO A 256 14.38 -26.86 45.02
C PRO A 256 14.92 -27.43 43.68
N LEU A 257 16.17 -27.20 43.29
CA LEU A 257 16.81 -27.72 42.08
C LEU A 257 17.12 -29.22 42.10
N THR A 258 17.22 -29.84 43.27
CA THR A 258 17.52 -31.28 43.42
C THR A 258 16.27 -32.15 43.56
N ARG A 259 15.07 -31.55 43.56
CA ARG A 259 13.81 -32.30 43.57
C ARG A 259 13.54 -32.85 42.18
N ALA A 260 12.86 -33.99 42.10
CA ALA A 260 12.51 -34.64 40.82
C ALA A 260 11.50 -33.86 39.94
N SER A 261 11.15 -32.63 40.31
CA SER A 261 10.22 -31.74 39.61
C SER A 261 10.82 -30.35 39.39
N ALA A 262 12.15 -30.23 39.48
CA ALA A 262 12.84 -28.96 39.32
C ALA A 262 12.84 -28.55 37.85
N THR A 263 12.45 -27.32 37.55
CA THR A 263 12.40 -26.85 36.15
C THR A 263 13.14 -25.54 36.00
N ASN A 264 13.41 -25.14 34.76
CA ASN A 264 14.00 -23.81 34.49
C ASN A 264 13.19 -22.65 35.09
N SER A 265 11.87 -22.81 35.30
CA SER A 265 11.05 -21.80 35.99
C SER A 265 11.47 -21.55 37.44
N ASP A 266 12.07 -22.54 38.12
CA ASP A 266 12.59 -22.37 39.48
C ASP A 266 13.81 -21.43 39.52
N LEU A 267 14.49 -21.22 38.38
CA LEU A 267 15.63 -20.31 38.23
C LEU A 267 15.22 -18.83 38.08
N LEU A 268 13.91 -18.55 37.92
CA LEU A 268 13.38 -17.19 37.84
C LEU A 268 13.17 -16.54 39.23
N GLN A 269 13.32 -17.31 40.31
CA GLN A 269 13.07 -16.84 41.67
C GLN A 269 14.27 -16.08 42.27
N PRO A 270 14.06 -15.04 43.11
CA PRO A 270 15.16 -14.28 43.74
C PRO A 270 16.12 -15.15 44.55
N GLU A 271 15.61 -16.15 45.25
CA GLU A 271 16.40 -17.08 46.05
C GLU A 271 17.31 -17.95 45.16
N ALA A 272 16.85 -18.29 43.95
CA ALA A 272 17.65 -19.01 42.97
C ALA A 272 18.84 -18.16 42.53
N MET A 273 18.60 -16.89 42.17
CA MET A 273 19.66 -15.95 41.76
C MET A 273 20.71 -15.77 42.86
N LYS A 274 20.28 -15.62 44.13
CA LYS A 274 21.22 -15.56 45.27
C LYS A 274 22.04 -16.83 45.42
N ALA A 275 21.42 -17.99 45.23
CA ALA A 275 22.12 -19.27 45.27
C ALA A 275 23.12 -19.41 44.12
N MET A 276 22.74 -19.04 42.89
CA MET A 276 23.63 -19.03 41.73
C MET A 276 24.88 -18.21 42.01
N LYS A 277 24.71 -16.96 42.47
CA LYS A 277 25.85 -16.06 42.76
C LYS A 277 26.77 -16.62 43.84
N ALA A 278 26.19 -17.21 44.88
CA ALA A 278 26.97 -17.74 45.99
C ALA A 278 27.77 -18.99 45.60
N LEU A 279 27.34 -19.73 44.57
CA LEU A 279 27.81 -21.09 44.31
C LEU A 279 28.66 -21.22 43.05
N TYR A 280 28.28 -20.59 41.94
CA TYR A 280 28.97 -20.82 40.67
C TYR A 280 28.85 -19.71 39.62
N ALA A 281 27.74 -18.96 39.55
CA ALA A 281 27.48 -18.05 38.43
C ALA A 281 27.96 -16.63 38.71
N ASP A 282 28.45 -15.97 37.67
CA ASP A 282 28.71 -14.54 37.65
C ASP A 282 27.61 -13.74 36.98
N VAL A 283 26.96 -14.36 36.00
CA VAL A 283 26.03 -13.72 35.08
C VAL A 283 24.71 -14.50 35.01
N TYR A 284 23.61 -13.76 35.09
CA TYR A 284 22.24 -14.23 34.90
C TYR A 284 21.78 -13.92 33.47
N SER A 285 21.42 -14.94 32.68
CA SER A 285 21.10 -14.77 31.25
C SER A 285 19.75 -15.35 30.82
N PRO A 286 18.62 -14.66 31.10
CA PRO A 286 17.29 -15.11 30.73
C PRO A 286 16.91 -14.75 29.29
N TRP A 287 16.04 -15.57 28.70
CA TRP A 287 15.34 -15.25 27.46
C TRP A 287 14.49 -13.97 27.63
N THR A 288 14.52 -13.10 26.63
CA THR A 288 13.79 -11.81 26.61
C THR A 288 12.29 -11.98 26.82
N GLY A 289 11.69 -13.09 26.36
CA GLY A 289 10.27 -13.35 26.55
C GLY A 289 9.83 -13.59 28.00
N TYR A 290 10.75 -13.81 28.95
CA TYR A 290 10.43 -13.78 30.38
C TYR A 290 10.36 -12.37 30.97
N ILE A 291 10.95 -11.39 30.28
CA ILE A 291 10.98 -9.97 30.68
C ILE A 291 9.86 -9.22 29.97
N LEU A 292 9.68 -9.48 28.69
CA LEU A 292 8.60 -8.95 27.85
C LEU A 292 7.66 -10.11 27.47
N PRO A 293 6.80 -10.58 28.39
CA PRO A 293 5.84 -11.63 28.06
C PRO A 293 4.92 -11.19 26.92
N ARG A 294 4.75 -12.08 25.94
CA ARG A 294 3.97 -11.80 24.72
C ARG A 294 2.73 -12.70 24.65
N GLN A 295 1.65 -12.16 24.10
CA GLN A 295 0.41 -12.88 23.77
C GLN A 295 0.25 -12.96 22.24
N GLY A 296 -0.40 -14.01 21.73
CA GLY A 296 -0.65 -14.16 20.30
C GLY A 296 -1.68 -13.16 19.77
N VAL A 297 -1.51 -12.72 18.54
CA VAL A 297 -2.40 -11.82 17.81
C VAL A 297 -2.87 -12.49 16.51
N SER A 298 -4.15 -12.31 16.15
CA SER A 298 -4.74 -12.80 14.90
C SER A 298 -5.81 -11.81 14.41
N PRO A 299 -5.76 -11.34 13.14
CA PRO A 299 -4.73 -11.67 12.13
C PRO A 299 -3.34 -11.14 12.50
N ALA A 300 -2.31 -11.56 11.77
CA ALA A 300 -0.98 -10.96 11.91
C ALA A 300 -0.99 -9.52 11.37
N VAL A 301 0.00 -8.71 11.77
CA VAL A 301 0.18 -7.32 11.30
C VAL A 301 1.42 -7.24 10.40
N ASP A 302 1.32 -6.48 9.32
CA ASP A 302 2.43 -6.08 8.45
C ASP A 302 3.04 -4.79 8.99
N ALA A 303 4.24 -4.89 9.56
CA ALA A 303 4.90 -3.79 10.26
C ALA A 303 5.92 -3.03 9.41
N ASP A 304 6.36 -3.59 8.28
CA ASP A 304 7.34 -2.96 7.42
C ASP A 304 6.76 -2.43 6.09
N GLY A 305 5.49 -2.74 5.81
CA GLY A 305 4.73 -2.27 4.66
C GLY A 305 5.03 -3.07 3.39
N ASN A 306 5.62 -4.26 3.50
CA ASN A 306 6.03 -5.07 2.34
C ASN A 306 4.89 -5.94 1.75
N GLY A 307 3.69 -5.87 2.33
CA GLY A 307 2.51 -6.66 1.98
C GLY A 307 2.43 -8.02 2.68
N LYS A 308 3.31 -8.33 3.64
CA LYS A 308 3.32 -9.59 4.39
C LYS A 308 3.15 -9.32 5.87
N ALA A 309 2.04 -9.80 6.41
CA ALA A 309 1.79 -9.74 7.83
C ALA A 309 2.60 -10.80 8.62
N GLU A 310 3.68 -10.38 9.29
CA GLU A 310 4.58 -11.26 10.02
C GLU A 310 4.54 -11.07 11.55
N VAL A 311 4.08 -9.92 12.05
CA VAL A 311 3.95 -9.66 13.48
C VAL A 311 2.76 -10.44 14.06
N ARG A 312 3.05 -11.40 14.94
CA ARG A 312 2.05 -12.35 15.48
C ARG A 312 1.86 -12.26 17.00
N SER A 313 2.46 -11.26 17.63
CA SER A 313 2.44 -11.16 19.08
C SER A 313 2.36 -9.73 19.58
N LYS A 314 1.80 -9.55 20.78
CA LYS A 314 1.67 -8.28 21.49
C LYS A 314 2.31 -8.40 22.86
N VAL A 315 3.09 -7.39 23.27
CA VAL A 315 3.67 -7.31 24.61
C VAL A 315 2.55 -7.08 25.62
N ASN A 316 2.46 -7.94 26.64
CA ASN A 316 1.39 -7.92 27.65
C ASN A 316 1.87 -7.41 29.02
N GLY A 317 3.15 -7.04 29.15
CA GLY A 317 3.70 -6.52 30.39
C GLY A 317 5.23 -6.46 30.38
N LEU A 318 5.78 -6.04 31.52
CA LEU A 318 7.20 -5.95 31.77
C LEU A 318 7.51 -6.56 33.14
N ILE A 319 8.45 -7.50 33.19
CA ILE A 319 8.92 -8.14 34.42
C ILE A 319 10.39 -7.79 34.63
N ASP A 320 10.71 -7.05 35.68
CA ASP A 320 12.07 -6.58 35.98
C ASP A 320 12.93 -7.66 36.68
N LEU A 321 13.14 -8.78 35.98
CA LEU A 321 14.13 -9.79 36.36
C LEU A 321 15.56 -9.22 36.46
N PRO A 322 16.00 -8.28 35.59
CA PRO A 322 17.32 -7.68 35.71
C PRO A 322 17.58 -7.05 37.08
N LYS A 323 16.62 -6.33 37.64
CA LYS A 323 16.75 -5.80 38.99
C LYS A 323 16.93 -6.90 40.05
N MET A 324 16.15 -7.97 39.98
CA MET A 324 16.27 -9.08 40.94
C MET A 324 17.65 -9.74 40.88
N ALA A 325 18.20 -9.93 39.67
CA ALA A 325 19.52 -10.50 39.47
C ALA A 325 20.63 -9.58 39.99
N ARG A 326 20.54 -8.27 39.74
CA ARG A 326 21.49 -7.28 40.29
C ARG A 326 21.43 -7.20 41.82
N ASP A 327 20.24 -7.26 42.41
CA ASP A 327 20.08 -7.31 43.88
C ASP A 327 20.72 -8.58 44.48
N ALA A 328 20.87 -9.65 43.69
CA ALA A 328 21.62 -10.86 44.05
C ALA A 328 23.13 -10.77 43.77
N GLY A 329 23.61 -9.71 43.11
CA GLY A 329 25.02 -9.50 42.77
C GLY A 329 25.47 -10.18 41.47
N LEU A 330 24.55 -10.48 40.56
CA LEU A 330 24.83 -11.04 39.23
C LEU A 330 24.88 -9.92 38.18
N GLU A 331 25.78 -10.06 37.21
CA GLU A 331 25.68 -9.32 35.94
C GLU A 331 24.47 -9.83 35.15
N VAL A 332 23.87 -8.99 34.31
CA VAL A 332 22.67 -9.37 33.53
C VAL A 332 22.92 -9.24 32.05
N ILE A 333 22.70 -10.33 31.32
CA ILE A 333 22.81 -10.39 29.86
C ILE A 333 21.52 -10.96 29.30
N LEU A 334 20.91 -10.35 28.28
CA LEU A 334 19.65 -10.87 27.71
C LEU A 334 19.85 -11.44 26.32
N TRP A 335 19.06 -12.45 25.96
CA TRP A 335 19.02 -13.01 24.61
C TRP A 335 17.58 -13.23 24.10
N THR A 336 17.26 -13.05 22.83
CA THR A 336 18.07 -12.47 21.74
C THR A 336 17.27 -11.33 21.13
N LEU A 337 17.87 -10.16 20.97
CA LEU A 337 17.24 -9.04 20.28
C LEU A 337 17.45 -9.18 18.78
N ARG A 338 16.36 -9.08 18.03
CA ARG A 338 16.27 -9.27 16.59
C ARG A 338 15.53 -8.10 15.97
N THR A 339 15.83 -7.83 14.71
CA THR A 339 15.37 -6.62 14.01
C THR A 339 14.43 -6.95 12.86
N GLU A 340 14.31 -8.22 12.49
CA GLU A 340 13.42 -8.67 11.43
C GLU A 340 11.97 -8.72 11.92
N GLU A 341 11.06 -8.36 11.02
CA GLU A 341 9.63 -8.20 11.28
C GLU A 341 8.99 -9.39 11.99
N SER A 342 9.30 -10.62 11.54
CA SER A 342 8.79 -11.87 12.13
C SER A 342 9.12 -12.08 13.62
N PHE A 343 10.08 -11.33 14.17
CA PHE A 343 10.45 -11.36 15.59
C PHE A 343 9.95 -10.16 16.39
N MET A 344 9.35 -9.17 15.72
CA MET A 344 8.77 -7.99 16.36
C MET A 344 7.47 -8.35 17.10
N ALA A 345 6.98 -7.38 17.86
CA ALA A 345 5.72 -7.46 18.58
C ALA A 345 4.97 -6.13 18.49
N LEU A 346 3.69 -6.15 18.85
CA LEU A 346 2.94 -4.94 19.09
C LEU A 346 3.17 -4.44 20.52
N ASN A 347 3.18 -3.13 20.70
CA ASN A 347 3.07 -2.45 21.98
C ASN A 347 1.70 -2.70 22.63
N PRO A 348 1.54 -2.42 23.95
CA PRO A 348 0.26 -2.60 24.65
C PRO A 348 -0.91 -1.78 24.07
N ASP A 349 -0.64 -0.66 23.42
CA ASP A 349 -1.62 0.16 22.67
C ASP A 349 -2.03 -0.47 21.34
N GLY A 350 -1.28 -1.44 20.82
CA GLY A 350 -1.55 -2.10 19.53
C GLY A 350 -0.63 -1.62 18.40
N THR A 351 0.15 -0.57 18.63
CA THR A 351 1.12 -0.08 17.64
C THR A 351 2.29 -1.03 17.47
N VAL A 352 3.00 -0.96 16.35
CA VAL A 352 4.23 -1.73 16.12
C VAL A 352 5.32 -1.29 17.09
N GLN A 353 5.94 -2.23 17.81
CA GLN A 353 7.14 -1.96 18.61
C GLN A 353 8.37 -2.07 17.72
N LEU A 354 8.99 -0.94 17.40
CA LEU A 354 10.20 -0.89 16.59
C LEU A 354 11.39 -1.52 17.34
N PRO A 355 12.40 -2.07 16.63
CA PRO A 355 13.56 -2.64 17.29
C PRO A 355 14.25 -1.64 18.23
N VAL A 356 14.41 -0.38 17.82
CA VAL A 356 15.02 0.66 18.67
C VAL A 356 14.25 0.86 19.98
N GLU A 357 12.93 0.76 19.97
CA GLU A 357 12.10 0.81 21.18
C GLU A 357 12.39 -0.37 22.12
N GLU A 358 12.44 -1.61 21.59
CA GLU A 358 12.71 -2.81 22.39
C GLU A 358 14.13 -2.77 22.99
N PHE A 359 15.14 -2.37 22.22
CA PHE A 359 16.51 -2.21 22.70
C PHE A 359 16.58 -1.20 23.84
N VAL A 360 16.08 0.02 23.66
CA VAL A 360 16.16 1.09 24.67
C VAL A 360 15.35 0.73 25.91
N LYS A 361 14.13 0.20 25.75
CA LYS A 361 13.30 -0.29 26.87
C LYS A 361 14.05 -1.33 27.71
N LEU A 362 14.79 -2.24 27.07
CA LEU A 362 15.61 -3.22 27.78
C LEU A 362 16.87 -2.60 28.38
N PHE A 363 17.49 -1.62 27.75
CA PHE A 363 18.67 -0.91 28.27
C PHE A 363 18.35 -0.10 29.52
N ASP A 364 17.17 0.51 29.59
CA ASP A 364 16.66 1.23 30.76
C ASP A 364 16.50 0.30 31.98
N LEU A 365 16.39 -1.02 31.78
CA LEU A 365 16.42 -1.99 32.87
C LEU A 365 17.81 -2.20 33.46
N GLY A 366 18.88 -1.62 32.90
CA GLY A 366 20.23 -1.64 33.44
C GLY A 366 21.03 -2.91 33.15
N LEU A 367 21.10 -3.33 31.89
CA LEU A 367 21.79 -4.55 31.46
C LEU A 367 23.32 -4.34 31.37
N ASP A 368 24.09 -5.41 31.58
CA ASP A 368 25.54 -5.41 31.39
C ASP A 368 25.94 -5.71 29.94
N ALA A 369 25.18 -6.57 29.26
CA ALA A 369 25.34 -6.88 27.84
C ALA A 369 24.03 -7.36 27.21
N VAL A 370 24.02 -7.46 25.89
CA VAL A 370 22.87 -8.01 25.14
C VAL A 370 23.34 -8.86 23.98
N PHE A 371 22.68 -9.99 23.77
CA PHE A 371 22.83 -10.82 22.57
C PHE A 371 21.94 -10.28 21.45
N THR A 372 22.53 -10.04 20.30
CA THR A 372 21.80 -9.67 19.09
C THR A 372 22.38 -10.35 17.84
N ASP A 373 21.49 -10.64 16.89
CA ASP A 373 21.85 -11.16 15.57
C ASP A 373 22.35 -10.05 14.63
N SER A 374 22.14 -8.78 14.98
CA SER A 374 22.47 -7.57 14.21
C SER A 374 23.40 -6.63 15.00
N PRO A 375 24.71 -6.94 15.10
CA PRO A 375 25.62 -6.19 15.98
C PRO A 375 25.79 -4.71 15.62
N ASP A 376 25.68 -4.34 14.35
CA ASP A 376 25.77 -2.94 13.90
C ASP A 376 24.61 -2.10 14.42
N ILE A 377 23.38 -2.63 14.35
CA ILE A 377 22.19 -1.96 14.90
C ILE A 377 22.33 -1.84 16.42
N GLY A 378 22.64 -2.93 17.11
CA GLY A 378 22.84 -2.91 18.56
C GLY A 378 23.93 -1.93 19.00
N ARG A 379 25.06 -1.88 18.28
CA ARG A 379 26.18 -0.96 18.55
C ARG A 379 25.77 0.49 18.36
N ALA A 380 25.10 0.81 17.25
CA ALA A 380 24.63 2.16 16.96
C ALA A 380 23.67 2.69 18.04
N ILE A 381 22.72 1.85 18.50
CA ILE A 381 21.80 2.20 19.58
C ILE A 381 22.55 2.39 20.90
N ALA A 382 23.45 1.45 21.25
CA ALA A 382 24.22 1.51 22.49
C ALA A 382 25.15 2.74 22.57
N ASP A 383 25.74 3.17 21.45
CA ASP A 383 26.58 4.38 21.43
C ASP A 383 25.77 5.66 21.68
N GLN A 384 24.61 5.81 21.02
CA GLN A 384 23.73 6.96 21.20
C GLN A 384 23.11 6.98 22.61
N TYR A 385 22.67 5.81 23.10
CA TYR A 385 22.18 5.67 24.48
C TYR A 385 23.25 6.07 25.50
N LYS A 386 24.51 5.67 25.28
CA LYS A 386 25.63 6.05 26.15
C LYS A 386 25.95 7.54 26.10
N ALA A 387 25.83 8.14 24.93
CA ALA A 387 26.04 9.58 24.73
C ALA A 387 24.97 10.41 25.43
N GLY A 388 23.82 9.80 25.73
CA GLY A 388 22.67 10.49 26.32
C GLY A 388 21.92 11.31 25.26
N ASP A 389 21.95 10.87 24.00
CA ASP A 389 21.24 11.53 22.92
C ASP A 389 19.74 11.54 23.22
N GLY A 390 19.10 12.70 23.03
CA GLY A 390 17.66 12.87 23.21
C GLY A 390 16.83 12.05 22.22
N ALA A 391 17.36 11.77 21.03
CA ALA A 391 16.77 10.84 20.08
C ALA A 391 17.79 9.77 19.65
N ILE A 392 17.34 8.52 19.54
CA ILE A 392 18.18 7.37 19.20
C ILE A 392 17.69 6.80 17.87
N ALA A 393 18.54 6.89 16.85
CA ALA A 393 18.22 6.44 15.49
C ALA A 393 18.87 5.09 15.19
N ALA A 394 18.12 4.19 14.55
CA ALA A 394 18.61 2.90 14.06
C ALA A 394 18.12 2.65 12.65
N ARG A 395 18.98 2.14 11.77
CA ARG A 395 18.58 1.85 10.39
C ARG A 395 17.44 0.83 10.34
N ASN A 396 16.45 1.11 9.52
CA ASN A 396 15.32 0.24 9.23
C ASN A 396 15.50 -0.48 7.89
N THR A 397 14.60 -1.40 7.58
CA THR A 397 14.62 -2.20 6.34
C THR A 397 14.18 -1.42 5.10
N ARG A 398 13.58 -0.23 5.27
CA ARG A 398 13.09 0.66 4.21
C ARG A 398 14.14 1.64 3.69
N GLY A 399 15.36 1.59 4.24
CA GLY A 399 16.49 2.42 3.83
C GLY A 399 16.67 3.72 4.61
N GLY A 400 15.75 4.04 5.51
CA GLY A 400 15.87 5.14 6.47
C GLY A 400 16.18 4.66 7.89
N ASN A 401 15.81 5.47 8.88
CA ASN A 401 15.97 5.20 10.30
C ASN A 401 14.63 5.09 11.02
N ASP A 402 14.52 4.14 11.94
CA ASP A 402 13.56 4.18 13.02
C ASP A 402 14.18 4.96 14.19
N ILE A 403 13.51 6.00 14.67
CA ILE A 403 14.05 6.97 15.63
C ILE A 403 13.17 6.97 16.88
N LEU A 404 13.72 6.54 18.01
CA LEU A 404 13.06 6.72 19.31
C LEU A 404 13.44 8.09 19.87
N VAL A 405 12.46 9.00 19.97
CA VAL A 405 12.61 10.33 20.55
C VAL A 405 12.25 10.27 22.04
N ARG A 406 13.23 10.56 22.90
CA ARG A 406 13.09 10.60 24.37
C ARG A 406 13.00 12.03 24.91
N ASP A 407 13.61 12.95 24.17
CA ASP A 407 13.63 14.39 24.41
C ASP A 407 13.44 15.05 23.04
N ALA A 408 12.45 15.93 22.92
CA ALA A 408 12.01 16.49 21.65
C ALA A 408 13.16 17.26 20.95
N ASP A 409 13.93 18.04 21.71
CA ASP A 409 15.13 18.75 21.25
C ASP A 409 16.22 17.83 20.68
N GLY A 410 16.12 16.52 20.96
CA GLY A 410 17.03 15.50 20.44
C GLY A 410 16.76 15.10 19.00
N LEU A 411 15.56 15.34 18.48
CA LEU A 411 15.23 15.07 17.08
C LEU A 411 15.85 16.17 16.20
N THR A 412 16.90 15.82 15.48
CA THR A 412 17.67 16.74 14.64
C THR A 412 17.90 16.14 13.27
N GLU A 413 18.27 16.94 12.26
CA GLU A 413 18.53 16.44 10.91
C GLU A 413 19.55 15.28 10.86
N ALA A 414 20.51 15.27 11.80
CA ALA A 414 21.52 14.22 11.90
C ALA A 414 20.95 12.83 12.29
N LYS A 415 19.70 12.78 12.74
CA LYS A 415 18.98 11.54 13.09
C LYS A 415 18.20 10.99 11.90
N GLY A 416 17.82 11.84 10.96
CA GLY A 416 17.26 11.44 9.67
C GLY A 416 18.35 11.06 8.66
N THR A 417 17.91 10.43 7.59
CA THR A 417 18.68 10.08 6.40
C THR A 417 18.15 10.77 5.15
N GLY A 418 16.94 11.34 5.19
CA GLY A 418 16.21 11.83 4.02
C GLY A 418 15.63 10.70 3.16
N ALA A 419 15.53 9.50 3.73
CA ALA A 419 14.73 8.39 3.21
C ALA A 419 13.53 8.22 4.14
N ARG A 420 12.86 7.06 4.12
CA ARG A 420 11.71 6.78 5.01
C ARG A 420 12.17 6.62 6.47
N ASP A 421 12.24 7.75 7.15
CA ASP A 421 12.64 7.91 8.55
C ASP A 421 11.38 8.05 9.42
N LEU A 422 11.18 7.14 10.39
CA LEU A 422 10.04 7.17 11.30
C LEU A 422 10.47 7.59 12.71
N ALA A 423 10.04 8.76 13.15
CA ALA A 423 10.19 9.21 14.53
C ALA A 423 9.04 8.69 15.41
N VAL A 424 9.38 8.21 16.60
CA VAL A 424 8.41 7.77 17.61
C VAL A 424 8.62 8.56 18.89
N TYR A 425 7.60 9.28 19.33
CA TYR A 425 7.65 10.15 20.50
C TYR A 425 6.61 9.75 21.56
N TYR A 426 7.02 9.81 22.84
CA TYR A 426 6.20 9.45 23.99
C TYR A 426 6.02 10.58 25.02
N GLY A 427 6.52 11.79 24.69
CA GLY A 427 6.54 12.93 25.62
C GLY A 427 5.28 13.79 25.51
N ASP A 428 5.26 14.87 26.31
CA ASP A 428 4.14 15.80 26.52
C ASP A 428 4.55 17.26 26.21
N GLY A 429 5.29 17.47 25.12
CA GLY A 429 5.87 18.77 24.76
C GLY A 429 5.76 19.09 23.27
N ILE A 430 6.53 20.09 22.83
CA ILE A 430 6.60 20.50 21.42
C ILE A 430 7.65 19.66 20.70
N ILE A 431 7.28 18.97 19.64
CA ILE A 431 8.20 18.24 18.76
C ILE A 431 8.20 18.88 17.37
N GLU A 432 9.38 19.33 16.95
CA GLU A 432 9.59 19.92 15.62
C GLU A 432 10.25 18.90 14.69
N LEU A 433 9.67 18.65 13.51
CA LEU A 433 10.26 17.76 12.53
C LEU A 433 11.40 18.44 11.78
N PRO A 434 12.63 17.88 11.80
CA PRO A 434 13.73 18.43 11.01
C PRO A 434 13.48 18.21 9.51
N ALA A 435 14.08 19.04 8.67
CA ALA A 435 13.83 19.12 7.22
C ALA A 435 14.07 17.84 6.38
N ASN A 436 14.45 16.73 7.00
CA ASN A 436 14.70 15.44 6.35
C ASN A 436 14.02 14.26 7.07
N VAL A 437 13.04 14.53 7.93
CA VAL A 437 12.19 13.53 8.59
C VAL A 437 10.74 13.91 8.31
N GLU A 438 10.01 13.00 7.67
CA GLU A 438 8.61 13.22 7.24
C GLU A 438 7.62 12.40 8.09
N ASP A 439 8.01 11.22 8.60
CA ASP A 439 7.10 10.35 9.34
C ASP A 439 7.25 10.54 10.87
N LEU A 440 6.15 10.88 11.54
CA LEU A 440 6.04 10.94 13.00
C LEU A 440 4.90 10.06 13.51
N ARG A 441 5.17 9.32 14.57
CA ARG A 441 4.15 8.65 15.37
C ARG A 441 4.25 9.04 16.82
N LEU A 442 3.19 9.66 17.31
CA LEU A 442 2.98 9.89 18.72
C LEU A 442 2.48 8.60 19.38
N ASN A 443 2.96 8.32 20.58
CA ASN A 443 2.53 7.18 21.37
C ASN A 443 2.27 7.58 22.81
N GLY A 444 1.30 6.91 23.42
CA GLY A 444 0.96 7.14 24.82
C GLY A 444 -0.39 7.81 24.93
N ILE A 445 -0.51 8.67 25.92
CA ILE A 445 -1.77 9.32 26.33
C ILE A 445 -1.55 10.81 26.62
N SER A 446 -0.46 11.36 26.08
CA SER A 446 0.02 12.69 26.43
C SER A 446 -0.31 13.64 25.29
N ASP A 447 -0.94 14.74 25.65
CA ASP A 447 -1.13 15.92 24.82
C ASP A 447 0.24 16.36 24.26
N THR A 448 0.35 16.51 22.96
CA THR A 448 1.62 16.83 22.27
C THR A 448 1.38 17.90 21.22
N GLU A 449 2.28 18.88 21.15
CA GLU A 449 2.30 19.86 20.07
C GLU A 449 3.32 19.41 19.02
N VAL A 450 2.91 19.32 17.76
CA VAL A 450 3.74 18.92 16.63
C VAL A 450 3.88 20.10 15.67
N VAL A 451 5.11 20.39 15.27
CA VAL A 451 5.40 21.31 14.18
C VAL A 451 6.10 20.51 13.09
N GLY A 452 5.42 20.32 11.97
CA GLY A 452 5.98 19.68 10.79
C GLY A 452 6.95 20.58 10.03
N ASN A 453 7.23 20.24 8.78
CA ASN A 453 8.22 20.92 7.96
C ASN A 453 7.68 21.25 6.56
N ALA A 454 8.53 21.19 5.53
CA ALA A 454 8.18 21.56 4.16
C ALA A 454 8.12 20.35 3.21
N LEU A 455 8.10 19.14 3.79
CA LEU A 455 7.94 17.86 3.11
C LEU A 455 6.50 17.39 3.33
N ASP A 456 6.05 16.45 2.50
CA ASP A 456 4.78 15.73 2.67
C ASP A 456 4.83 14.87 3.96
N ASN A 457 4.48 15.45 5.10
CA ASN A 457 4.58 14.86 6.44
C ASN A 457 3.49 13.82 6.67
N VAL A 458 3.85 12.72 7.34
CA VAL A 458 2.91 11.70 7.79
C VAL A 458 2.92 11.65 9.31
N ILE A 459 1.87 12.19 9.92
CA ILE A 459 1.77 12.36 11.37
C ILE A 459 0.62 11.50 11.90
N LEU A 460 0.96 10.56 12.76
CA LEU A 460 -0.01 9.73 13.47
C LEU A 460 -0.04 10.12 14.95
N GLY A 461 -1.17 10.62 15.40
CA GLY A 461 -1.43 11.09 16.75
C GLY A 461 -1.66 9.97 17.75
N ASN A 462 -1.92 10.34 19.01
CA ASN A 462 -1.99 9.40 20.12
C ASN A 462 -3.40 9.30 20.73
N VAL A 463 -3.52 9.32 22.06
CA VAL A 463 -4.79 9.28 22.80
C VAL A 463 -5.07 10.58 23.56
N GLY A 464 -4.06 11.45 23.70
CA GLY A 464 -4.21 12.76 24.30
C GLY A 464 -4.56 13.80 23.26
N ASP A 465 -4.92 14.99 23.73
CA ASP A 465 -5.41 16.10 22.93
C ASP A 465 -4.20 16.79 22.28
N ASN A 466 -3.96 16.53 20.99
CA ASN A 466 -2.76 16.97 20.27
C ASN A 466 -3.02 18.27 19.50
N THR A 467 -1.96 19.06 19.31
CA THR A 467 -1.98 20.19 18.37
C THR A 467 -0.97 19.90 17.27
N VAL A 468 -1.39 19.89 16.01
CA VAL A 468 -0.52 19.60 14.86
C VAL A 468 -0.55 20.78 13.90
N LEU A 469 0.63 21.35 13.63
CA LEU A 469 0.86 22.29 12.54
C LEU A 469 1.73 21.57 11.50
N ALA A 470 1.12 21.02 10.43
CA ALA A 470 1.81 20.13 9.50
C ALA A 470 2.79 20.89 8.59
N GLY A 471 2.39 22.07 8.10
CA GLY A 471 3.31 23.07 7.56
C GLY A 471 3.13 23.28 6.07
N ALA A 472 4.07 22.83 5.26
CA ALA A 472 3.96 22.94 3.81
C ALA A 472 4.28 21.58 3.17
N GLY A 473 3.68 21.30 2.03
CA GLY A 473 3.72 19.96 1.43
C GLY A 473 2.34 19.34 1.49
N ASN A 474 2.15 18.20 0.84
CA ASN A 474 0.87 17.50 0.88
C ASN A 474 0.89 16.54 2.07
N ASP A 475 0.41 17.01 3.21
CA ASP A 475 0.51 16.36 4.49
C ASP A 475 -0.60 15.33 4.71
N THR A 476 -0.30 14.32 5.52
CA THR A 476 -1.27 13.32 5.99
C THR A 476 -1.22 13.28 7.49
N VAL A 477 -2.30 13.72 8.13
CA VAL A 477 -2.40 13.83 9.59
C VAL A 477 -3.61 13.05 10.09
N ASP A 478 -3.40 12.22 11.11
CA ASP A 478 -4.44 11.54 11.88
C ASP A 478 -4.24 11.93 13.35
N GLY A 479 -5.16 12.68 13.96
CA GLY A 479 -5.09 13.11 15.37
C GLY A 479 -5.21 11.93 16.36
N GLY A 480 -5.95 10.90 15.95
CA GLY A 480 -6.07 9.64 16.66
C GLY A 480 -7.25 9.65 17.63
N LYS A 481 -7.01 9.95 18.90
CA LYS A 481 -8.09 10.14 19.88
C LYS A 481 -7.74 11.33 20.75
N GLY A 482 -8.74 11.83 21.45
CA GLY A 482 -8.63 13.08 22.21
C GLY A 482 -9.23 14.20 21.37
N ASP A 483 -9.39 15.37 21.98
CA ASP A 483 -9.91 16.54 21.27
C ASP A 483 -8.70 17.24 20.60
N ASP A 484 -8.43 16.93 19.33
CA ASP A 484 -7.24 17.33 18.58
C ASP A 484 -7.45 18.66 17.81
N GLU A 485 -6.39 19.47 17.67
CA GLU A 485 -6.36 20.66 16.79
C GLU A 485 -5.33 20.45 15.67
N LEU A 486 -5.79 20.34 14.43
CA LEU A 486 -4.98 20.07 13.25
C LEU A 486 -5.01 21.28 12.28
N ASP A 487 -3.85 21.63 11.73
CA ASP A 487 -3.66 22.67 10.70
C ASP A 487 -2.71 22.09 9.64
N GLY A 488 -3.24 21.86 8.42
CA GLY A 488 -2.49 21.31 7.29
C GLY A 488 -1.45 22.30 6.76
N GLY A 489 -1.91 23.50 6.42
CA GLY A 489 -1.04 24.61 6.03
C GLY A 489 -1.03 24.81 4.51
N ASP A 490 0.14 24.83 3.87
CA ASP A 490 0.25 24.99 2.41
C ASP A 490 0.34 23.62 1.73
N GLY A 491 -0.62 23.21 0.91
CA GLY A 491 -0.58 21.92 0.22
C GLY A 491 -1.96 21.37 -0.03
N ASN A 492 -2.04 20.19 -0.66
CA ASN A 492 -3.29 19.44 -0.72
C ASN A 492 -3.21 18.35 0.35
N ASP A 493 -3.80 18.61 1.50
CA ASP A 493 -3.63 17.85 2.72
C ASP A 493 -4.77 16.85 2.94
N MET A 494 -4.46 15.77 3.64
CA MET A 494 -5.43 14.78 4.09
C MET A 494 -5.41 14.76 5.62
N LEU A 495 -6.48 15.28 6.23
CA LEU A 495 -6.55 15.51 7.67
C LEU A 495 -7.71 14.73 8.27
N ARG A 496 -7.41 13.94 9.30
CA ARG A 496 -8.39 13.18 10.09
C ARG A 496 -8.28 13.56 11.56
N GLY A 497 -9.35 14.07 12.16
CA GLY A 497 -9.43 14.35 13.59
C GLY A 497 -9.27 13.08 14.41
N GLY A 498 -10.22 12.16 14.30
CA GLY A 498 -10.16 10.86 14.97
C GLY A 498 -11.34 10.62 15.90
N ASP A 499 -11.07 10.21 17.14
CA ASP A 499 -12.10 10.10 18.20
C ASP A 499 -11.98 11.31 19.15
N GLY A 500 -12.95 12.22 19.20
CA GLY A 500 -12.91 13.41 20.05
C GLY A 500 -13.68 14.56 19.39
N ASP A 501 -13.87 15.66 20.11
CA ASP A 501 -14.42 16.89 19.50
C ASP A 501 -13.23 17.69 18.91
N ASP A 502 -12.96 17.51 17.62
CA ASP A 502 -11.74 17.94 16.94
C ASP A 502 -11.89 19.29 16.20
N ILE A 503 -10.78 19.99 16.00
CA ILE A 503 -10.68 21.17 15.13
C ILE A 503 -9.72 20.82 13.99
N VAL A 504 -10.21 20.77 12.76
CA VAL A 504 -9.43 20.40 11.57
C VAL A 504 -9.45 21.56 10.57
N LYS A 505 -8.27 22.11 10.26
CA LYS A 505 -8.08 23.20 9.30
C LYS A 505 -7.22 22.72 8.13
N GLY A 506 -7.76 22.76 6.92
CA GLY A 506 -7.03 22.43 5.68
C GLY A 506 -5.90 23.41 5.43
N GLY A 507 -6.25 24.66 5.15
CA GLY A 507 -5.28 25.72 4.96
C GLY A 507 -5.36 26.28 3.56
N ALA A 508 -4.33 26.05 2.74
CA ALA A 508 -4.26 26.53 1.36
C ALA A 508 -3.93 25.39 0.41
N GLY A 509 -4.81 25.13 -0.55
CA GLY A 509 -4.74 24.03 -1.50
C GLY A 509 -6.06 23.27 -1.49
N ASP A 510 -6.16 22.18 -2.23
CA ASP A 510 -7.41 21.40 -2.28
C ASP A 510 -7.33 20.27 -1.25
N ASP A 511 -7.94 20.48 -0.08
CA ASP A 511 -7.79 19.62 1.10
C ASP A 511 -8.91 18.59 1.24
N THR A 512 -8.63 17.48 1.93
CA THR A 512 -9.61 16.46 2.31
C THR A 512 -9.64 16.30 3.83
N LEU A 513 -10.79 16.63 4.43
CA LEU A 513 -10.99 16.70 5.88
C LEU A 513 -11.99 15.64 6.35
N SER A 514 -11.68 14.97 7.43
CA SER A 514 -12.60 14.08 8.14
C SER A 514 -12.52 14.35 9.64
N GLY A 515 -13.64 14.70 10.26
CA GLY A 515 -13.70 14.90 11.71
C GLY A 515 -13.52 13.59 12.46
N GLY A 516 -14.37 12.61 12.17
CA GLY A 516 -14.33 11.30 12.82
C GLY A 516 -15.45 11.19 13.83
N ILE A 517 -15.21 10.64 15.01
CA ILE A 517 -16.23 10.47 16.05
C ILE A 517 -16.16 11.64 17.04
N GLY A 518 -17.14 12.53 17.01
CA GLY A 518 -17.32 13.61 17.99
C GLY A 518 -18.04 14.78 17.33
N ASP A 519 -18.23 15.90 18.03
CA ASP A 519 -18.78 17.11 17.39
C ASP A 519 -17.61 18.00 16.92
N ASP A 520 -17.31 18.01 15.62
CA ASP A 520 -16.05 18.58 15.08
C ASP A 520 -16.20 19.97 14.42
N GLU A 521 -15.12 20.74 14.31
CA GLU A 521 -15.02 21.97 13.51
C GLU A 521 -14.08 21.73 12.32
N LEU A 522 -14.62 21.71 11.09
CA LEU A 522 -13.89 21.44 9.86
C LEU A 522 -13.85 22.71 8.98
N ASP A 523 -12.66 23.29 8.78
CA ASP A 523 -12.44 24.48 7.96
C ASP A 523 -11.50 24.17 6.79
N GLY A 524 -12.01 24.16 5.56
CA GLY A 524 -11.22 23.85 4.35
C GLY A 524 -10.14 24.91 4.08
N GLY A 525 -10.53 26.19 4.11
CA GLY A 525 -9.62 27.31 3.92
C GLY A 525 -9.64 27.89 2.49
N GLU A 526 -8.46 28.07 1.89
CA GLU A 526 -8.31 28.54 0.50
C GLU A 526 -8.15 27.36 -0.45
N GLY A 527 -9.16 27.08 -1.28
CA GLY A 527 -9.03 25.97 -2.23
C GLY A 527 -10.36 25.51 -2.77
N VAL A 528 -10.38 24.25 -3.19
CA VAL A 528 -11.61 23.48 -3.39
C VAL A 528 -11.56 22.28 -2.44
N ASP A 529 -12.23 22.42 -1.30
CA ASP A 529 -12.03 21.53 -0.17
C ASP A 529 -13.15 20.49 -0.05
N THR A 530 -12.80 19.31 0.44
CA THR A 530 -13.70 18.16 0.53
C THR A 530 -13.83 17.68 1.96
N VAL A 531 -15.06 17.53 2.45
CA VAL A 531 -15.33 16.78 3.67
C VAL A 531 -15.64 15.32 3.34
N ASP A 532 -14.99 14.40 4.06
CA ASP A 532 -15.01 12.95 3.80
C ASP A 532 -15.64 12.16 4.95
N TYR A 533 -16.82 11.59 4.67
CA TYR A 533 -17.57 10.67 5.54
C TYR A 533 -17.58 9.22 5.01
N ALA A 534 -16.68 8.84 4.10
CA ALA A 534 -16.70 7.52 3.44
C ALA A 534 -16.57 6.33 4.41
N ASP A 535 -16.00 6.54 5.61
CA ASP A 535 -15.88 5.51 6.65
C ASP A 535 -17.18 5.28 7.45
N ASP A 536 -18.19 6.15 7.28
CA ASP A 536 -19.46 6.09 8.00
C ASP A 536 -20.36 4.97 7.48
N LYS A 537 -20.98 4.25 8.41
CA LYS A 537 -21.87 3.12 8.09
C LYS A 537 -23.34 3.47 8.25
N SER A 538 -23.62 4.55 8.94
CA SER A 538 -24.95 5.12 9.14
C SER A 538 -25.08 6.35 8.27
N GLY A 539 -26.29 6.65 7.80
CA GLY A 539 -26.52 7.79 6.92
C GLY A 539 -26.12 9.11 7.58
N VAL A 540 -25.50 9.99 6.81
CA VAL A 540 -25.05 11.33 7.19
C VAL A 540 -25.96 12.38 6.57
N THR A 541 -26.11 13.53 7.24
CA THR A 541 -26.84 14.67 6.67
C THR A 541 -25.93 15.89 6.70
N VAL A 542 -25.59 16.40 5.53
CA VAL A 542 -24.68 17.53 5.31
C VAL A 542 -25.44 18.66 4.61
N ASP A 543 -25.31 19.88 5.14
CA ASP A 543 -25.89 21.09 4.57
C ASP A 543 -24.84 22.20 4.51
N LEU A 544 -24.27 22.41 3.32
CA LEU A 544 -23.22 23.42 3.09
C LEU A 544 -23.75 24.86 3.21
N VAL A 545 -25.05 25.09 2.94
CA VAL A 545 -25.68 26.41 3.16
C VAL A 545 -25.76 26.74 4.65
N ALA A 546 -26.08 25.75 5.48
CA ALA A 546 -26.11 25.91 6.93
C ALA A 546 -24.70 25.88 7.55
N GLY A 547 -23.72 25.31 6.84
CA GLY A 547 -22.37 25.05 7.31
C GLY A 547 -22.35 24.02 8.44
N LYS A 548 -23.14 22.94 8.32
CA LYS A 548 -23.34 21.97 9.40
C LYS A 548 -23.61 20.55 8.92
N THR A 549 -23.27 19.56 9.75
CA THR A 549 -23.85 18.22 9.71
C THR A 549 -24.91 18.02 10.79
N LEU A 550 -25.78 17.02 10.60
CA LEU A 550 -26.87 16.70 11.53
C LEU A 550 -26.86 15.21 11.91
N GLY A 551 -26.16 14.87 13.01
CA GLY A 551 -26.43 13.73 13.88
C GLY A 551 -26.32 12.34 13.24
N ASN A 552 -25.10 11.81 13.18
CA ASN A 552 -24.74 10.47 12.69
C ASN A 552 -23.80 9.74 13.71
N GLU A 553 -23.01 8.76 13.23
CA GLU A 553 -21.93 8.12 14.02
C GLU A 553 -20.75 9.08 14.28
N SER A 554 -20.65 10.13 13.49
CA SER A 554 -19.60 11.16 13.44
C SER A 554 -20.00 12.50 14.08
N GLY A 555 -21.11 12.54 14.83
CA GLY A 555 -21.57 13.73 15.58
C GLY A 555 -22.27 14.85 14.78
N GLU A 556 -22.28 16.05 15.35
CA GLU A 556 -22.80 17.30 14.76
C GLU A 556 -21.63 18.27 14.47
N ASP A 557 -21.11 18.21 13.25
CA ASP A 557 -19.96 19.02 12.81
C ASP A 557 -20.36 20.41 12.34
N ASP A 558 -19.48 21.38 12.57
CA ASP A 558 -19.48 22.72 11.99
C ASP A 558 -18.55 22.74 10.76
N LEU A 559 -19.10 23.08 9.59
CA LEU A 559 -18.38 23.11 8.31
C LEU A 559 -18.16 24.55 7.84
N VAL A 560 -16.92 24.88 7.49
CA VAL A 560 -16.50 26.20 7.04
C VAL A 560 -15.64 26.06 5.79
N SER A 561 -15.91 26.87 4.76
CA SER A 561 -15.14 26.87 3.51
C SER A 561 -15.01 25.47 2.88
N ILE A 562 -16.11 24.72 2.79
CA ILE A 562 -16.16 23.39 2.18
C ILE A 562 -17.03 23.47 0.93
N GLU A 563 -16.49 23.02 -0.21
CA GLU A 563 -17.21 23.00 -1.49
C GLU A 563 -17.71 21.59 -1.85
N ASN A 564 -17.06 20.53 -1.36
CA ASN A 564 -17.35 19.15 -1.76
C ASN A 564 -17.65 18.23 -0.58
N VAL A 565 -18.46 17.20 -0.83
CA VAL A 565 -18.88 16.24 0.19
C VAL A 565 -18.81 14.81 -0.37
N ILE A 566 -18.19 13.91 0.40
CA ILE A 566 -18.24 12.47 0.18
C ILE A 566 -19.06 11.84 1.32
N GLY A 567 -20.16 11.19 0.97
CA GLY A 567 -21.02 10.39 1.84
C GLY A 567 -20.44 9.01 2.15
N GLY A 568 -21.15 8.28 3.00
CA GLY A 568 -20.74 7.00 3.55
C GLY A 568 -21.43 5.80 2.88
N ALA A 569 -21.70 4.78 3.70
CA ALA A 569 -22.40 3.57 3.29
C ALA A 569 -23.86 3.51 3.77
N GLY A 570 -24.39 4.61 4.31
CA GLY A 570 -25.76 4.74 4.78
C GLY A 570 -26.63 5.56 3.84
N ASP A 571 -27.92 5.69 4.15
CA ASP A 571 -28.83 6.56 3.37
C ASP A 571 -28.52 8.04 3.69
N ASP A 572 -27.76 8.70 2.82
CA ASP A 572 -27.19 10.03 3.04
C ASP A 572 -28.09 11.17 2.51
N VAL A 573 -27.93 12.37 3.08
CA VAL A 573 -28.60 13.60 2.61
C VAL A 573 -27.55 14.69 2.46
N LEU A 574 -27.16 15.01 1.23
CA LEU A 574 -26.11 15.98 0.92
C LEU A 574 -26.72 17.19 0.22
N VAL A 575 -26.51 18.38 0.78
CA VAL A 575 -27.02 19.65 0.25
C VAL A 575 -25.86 20.60 0.02
N GLY A 576 -25.61 20.93 -1.24
CA GLY A 576 -24.65 21.96 -1.67
C GLY A 576 -25.18 23.37 -1.46
N ASP A 577 -24.36 24.36 -1.82
CA ASP A 577 -24.60 25.79 -1.63
C ASP A 577 -24.81 26.55 -2.95
N ASP A 578 -24.35 27.80 -3.04
CA ASP A 578 -24.46 28.62 -4.26
C ASP A 578 -23.19 28.51 -5.15
N ALA A 579 -22.20 27.70 -4.74
CA ALA A 579 -20.96 27.44 -5.48
C ALA A 579 -21.07 26.15 -6.31
N ALA A 580 -20.10 25.90 -7.19
CA ALA A 580 -20.02 24.63 -7.90
C ALA A 580 -19.53 23.53 -6.93
N ASN A 581 -20.42 22.64 -6.52
CA ASN A 581 -20.14 21.58 -5.56
C ASN A 581 -19.96 20.22 -6.24
N ARG A 582 -19.11 19.36 -5.67
CA ARG A 582 -19.09 17.92 -5.95
C ARG A 582 -19.69 17.17 -4.78
N LEU A 583 -20.81 16.49 -5.02
CA LEU A 583 -21.51 15.68 -4.03
C LEU A 583 -21.48 14.20 -4.45
N GLN A 584 -21.01 13.33 -3.56
CA GLN A 584 -20.94 11.89 -3.81
C GLN A 584 -21.68 11.14 -2.71
N GLY A 585 -22.78 10.44 -3.04
CA GLY A 585 -23.63 9.69 -2.10
C GLY A 585 -22.93 8.45 -1.54
N GLY A 586 -22.57 7.51 -2.42
CA GLY A 586 -21.79 6.33 -2.02
C GLY A 586 -22.61 5.05 -2.11
N LEU A 587 -22.79 4.34 -0.99
CA LEU A 587 -23.74 3.24 -0.91
C LEU A 587 -24.92 3.68 -0.06
N GLY A 588 -26.14 3.39 -0.47
CA GLY A 588 -27.31 3.76 0.32
C GLY A 588 -28.36 4.41 -0.57
N LYS A 589 -29.49 4.79 0.02
CA LYS A 589 -30.50 5.56 -0.71
C LYS A 589 -30.32 7.03 -0.42
N ASP A 590 -29.60 7.68 -1.30
CA ASP A 590 -29.05 9.00 -1.02
C ASP A 590 -29.95 10.10 -1.59
N VAL A 591 -29.90 11.27 -0.96
CA VAL A 591 -30.57 12.49 -1.40
C VAL A 591 -29.52 13.56 -1.62
N LEU A 592 -29.19 13.84 -2.88
CA LEU A 592 -28.21 14.85 -3.26
C LEU A 592 -28.94 16.06 -3.85
N LYS A 593 -28.56 17.25 -3.38
CA LYS A 593 -29.07 18.54 -3.88
C LYS A 593 -27.91 19.47 -4.17
N GLY A 594 -27.66 19.80 -5.42
CA GLY A 594 -26.57 20.70 -5.83
C GLY A 594 -26.77 22.10 -5.28
N GLY A 595 -27.87 22.75 -5.67
CA GLY A 595 -28.20 24.09 -5.19
C GLY A 595 -28.15 25.09 -6.34
N ALA A 596 -27.24 26.05 -6.30
CA ALA A 596 -26.94 26.89 -7.44
C ALA A 596 -25.45 26.78 -7.76
N GLY A 597 -25.07 26.97 -9.03
CA GLY A 597 -23.70 26.65 -9.47
C GLY A 597 -23.75 25.51 -10.48
N ASP A 598 -22.61 25.24 -11.12
CA ASP A 598 -22.51 24.12 -12.06
C ASP A 598 -22.04 22.90 -11.25
N ASP A 599 -22.97 22.12 -10.74
CA ASP A 599 -22.72 21.07 -9.75
C ASP A 599 -22.42 19.72 -10.39
N MET A 600 -21.70 18.86 -9.66
CA MET A 600 -21.50 17.46 -10.02
C MET A 600 -22.02 16.53 -8.93
N LEU A 601 -23.08 15.79 -9.26
CA LEU A 601 -23.74 14.88 -8.34
C LEU A 601 -23.49 13.42 -8.76
N ASP A 602 -22.98 12.60 -7.85
CA ASP A 602 -22.76 11.16 -8.03
C ASP A 602 -23.57 10.38 -6.98
N GLY A 603 -24.66 9.73 -7.40
CA GLY A 603 -25.56 8.98 -6.50
C GLY A 603 -24.91 7.71 -5.96
N GLY A 604 -24.11 7.02 -6.78
CA GLY A 604 -23.46 5.78 -6.37
C GLY A 604 -24.34 4.55 -6.59
N ALA A 605 -24.74 3.86 -5.53
CA ALA A 605 -25.48 2.61 -5.63
C ALA A 605 -26.69 2.57 -4.72
N ASP A 606 -27.72 1.83 -5.15
CA ASP A 606 -29.08 1.80 -4.61
C ASP A 606 -29.94 2.95 -5.18
N ASN A 607 -31.08 3.26 -4.57
CA ASN A 607 -32.10 4.09 -5.21
C ASN A 607 -32.02 5.52 -4.70
N ASP A 608 -31.55 6.42 -5.54
CA ASP A 608 -31.15 7.77 -5.14
C ASP A 608 -32.13 8.84 -5.62
N THR A 609 -32.05 10.01 -4.98
CA THR A 609 -32.75 11.23 -5.39
C THR A 609 -31.74 12.35 -5.62
N LEU A 610 -31.58 12.78 -6.86
CA LEU A 610 -30.62 13.79 -7.28
C LEU A 610 -31.36 15.01 -7.83
N GLU A 611 -31.08 16.18 -7.27
CA GLU A 611 -31.63 17.48 -7.69
C GLU A 611 -30.46 18.43 -7.97
N GLY A 612 -30.17 18.73 -9.24
CA GLY A 612 -29.06 19.62 -9.63
C GLY A 612 -29.28 21.03 -9.10
N GLY A 613 -30.37 21.67 -9.53
CA GLY A 613 -30.78 22.97 -9.03
C GLY A 613 -30.68 24.02 -10.11
N ALA A 614 -29.83 25.04 -9.95
CA ALA A 614 -29.67 26.12 -10.92
C ALA A 614 -28.23 26.22 -11.41
N GLY A 615 -27.99 26.08 -12.71
CA GLY A 615 -26.66 26.03 -13.30
C GLY A 615 -26.60 24.90 -14.32
N ASP A 616 -25.47 24.70 -14.97
CA ASP A 616 -25.33 23.61 -15.94
C ASP A 616 -24.74 22.37 -15.23
N ASP A 617 -25.61 21.52 -14.68
CA ASP A 617 -25.21 20.44 -13.78
C ASP A 617 -24.77 19.17 -14.51
N VAL A 618 -23.95 18.35 -13.86
CA VAL A 618 -23.55 17.01 -14.30
C VAL A 618 -23.98 15.97 -13.29
N ILE A 619 -24.85 15.05 -13.71
CA ILE A 619 -25.46 14.04 -12.84
C ILE A 619 -24.99 12.65 -13.28
N LEU A 620 -24.43 11.89 -12.33
CA LEU A 620 -24.10 10.47 -12.42
C LEU A 620 -25.00 9.74 -11.41
N ALA A 621 -26.17 9.27 -11.83
CA ALA A 621 -27.11 8.65 -10.88
C ALA A 621 -26.61 7.30 -10.33
N GLY A 622 -25.86 6.55 -11.13
CA GLY A 622 -25.25 5.29 -10.68
C GLY A 622 -26.16 4.07 -10.87
N LEU A 623 -26.14 3.15 -9.90
CA LEU A 623 -26.88 1.88 -9.95
C LEU A 623 -28.18 1.96 -9.14
N GLY A 624 -29.35 2.06 -9.76
CA GLY A 624 -30.54 2.22 -8.92
C GLY A 624 -31.85 2.06 -9.65
N ASP A 625 -32.95 2.50 -9.05
CA ASP A 625 -34.05 3.07 -9.85
C ASP A 625 -34.22 4.48 -9.28
N ASP A 626 -33.69 5.47 -9.97
CA ASP A 626 -33.39 6.78 -9.38
C ASP A 626 -34.44 7.84 -9.71
N ILE A 627 -34.41 8.93 -8.94
CA ILE A 627 -35.21 10.12 -9.18
C ILE A 627 -34.25 11.27 -9.46
N ILE A 628 -34.29 11.81 -10.67
CA ILE A 628 -33.34 12.81 -11.16
C ILE A 628 -34.10 14.05 -11.62
N ASP A 629 -33.64 15.21 -11.19
CA ASP A 629 -34.11 16.53 -11.60
C ASP A 629 -32.88 17.40 -11.88
N GLY A 630 -32.59 17.76 -13.13
CA GLY A 630 -31.48 18.67 -13.42
C GLY A 630 -31.79 20.06 -12.90
N GLY A 631 -32.89 20.66 -13.38
CA GLY A 631 -33.46 21.85 -12.77
C GLY A 631 -33.52 23.03 -13.75
N GLU A 632 -33.00 24.18 -13.35
CA GLU A 632 -32.82 25.34 -14.22
C GLU A 632 -31.40 25.35 -14.80
N GLY A 633 -31.27 25.19 -16.11
CA GLY A 633 -29.95 25.22 -16.73
C GLY A 633 -29.92 24.41 -18.01
N PHE A 634 -28.72 23.99 -18.40
CA PHE A 634 -28.52 23.01 -19.45
C PHE A 634 -27.84 21.76 -18.89
N ASP A 635 -28.65 20.88 -18.32
CA ASP A 635 -28.18 19.82 -17.44
C ASP A 635 -27.79 18.56 -18.21
N THR A 636 -26.67 17.96 -17.80
CA THR A 636 -26.12 16.72 -18.36
C THR A 636 -26.38 15.55 -17.43
N LEU A 637 -27.08 14.52 -17.92
CA LEU A 637 -27.10 13.20 -17.29
C LEU A 637 -26.10 12.28 -18.01
N ASP A 638 -25.08 11.84 -17.27
CA ASP A 638 -24.07 10.91 -17.76
C ASP A 638 -24.56 9.46 -17.58
N LEU A 639 -24.77 8.79 -18.72
CA LEU A 639 -25.24 7.42 -18.83
C LEU A 639 -24.13 6.48 -19.35
N SER A 640 -22.89 6.96 -19.44
CA SER A 640 -21.75 6.21 -19.99
C SER A 640 -21.39 4.96 -19.18
N ALA A 641 -21.85 4.85 -17.94
CA ALA A 641 -21.73 3.67 -17.09
C ALA A 641 -22.66 2.50 -17.50
N ALA A 642 -23.61 2.74 -18.42
CA ALA A 642 -24.51 1.69 -18.89
C ALA A 642 -23.75 0.51 -19.52
N THR A 643 -24.11 -0.70 -19.11
CA THR A 643 -23.48 -1.97 -19.55
C THR A 643 -24.21 -2.63 -20.71
N GLY A 644 -25.29 -2.02 -21.19
CA GLY A 644 -26.11 -2.46 -22.30
C GLY A 644 -27.03 -1.33 -22.78
N PRO A 645 -27.82 -1.58 -23.84
CA PRO A 645 -28.68 -0.57 -24.46
C PRO A 645 -29.53 0.23 -23.48
N VAL A 646 -29.60 1.54 -23.72
CA VAL A 646 -30.39 2.49 -22.95
C VAL A 646 -31.65 2.90 -23.73
N SER A 647 -32.76 3.01 -23.02
CA SER A 647 -34.03 3.53 -23.53
C SER A 647 -34.40 4.81 -22.80
N VAL A 648 -34.52 5.91 -23.52
CA VAL A 648 -34.84 7.25 -23.00
C VAL A 648 -36.17 7.74 -23.59
N ASP A 649 -37.04 8.25 -22.73
CA ASP A 649 -38.27 8.98 -23.05
C ASP A 649 -38.37 10.18 -22.10
N LEU A 650 -37.76 11.31 -22.49
CA LEU A 650 -37.72 12.52 -21.67
C LEU A 650 -39.12 13.12 -21.48
N LYS A 651 -40.01 12.94 -22.47
CA LYS A 651 -41.42 13.39 -22.37
C LYS A 651 -42.21 12.61 -21.32
N ALA A 652 -41.97 11.31 -21.19
CA ALA A 652 -42.53 10.48 -20.12
C ALA A 652 -41.75 10.61 -18.80
N GLY A 653 -40.57 11.23 -18.83
CA GLY A 653 -39.64 11.35 -17.71
C GLY A 653 -39.07 10.01 -17.30
N LYS A 654 -38.64 9.19 -18.27
CA LYS A 654 -38.16 7.82 -18.03
C LYS A 654 -36.88 7.50 -18.77
N ILE A 655 -35.94 6.91 -18.07
CA ILE A 655 -34.71 6.33 -18.61
C ILE A 655 -34.61 4.90 -18.08
N ALA A 656 -34.16 3.97 -18.91
CA ALA A 656 -33.92 2.60 -18.45
C ALA A 656 -32.78 1.93 -19.20
N GLY A 657 -31.91 1.22 -18.49
CA GLY A 657 -30.76 0.54 -19.08
C GLY A 657 -30.11 -0.46 -18.13
N ALA A 658 -29.35 -1.40 -18.68
CA ALA A 658 -28.61 -2.37 -17.86
C ALA A 658 -27.43 -1.67 -17.16
N GLY A 659 -27.41 -1.66 -15.83
CA GLY A 659 -26.36 -0.99 -15.06
C GLY A 659 -26.61 0.49 -14.77
N ILE A 660 -27.82 0.99 -15.09
CA ILE A 660 -28.35 2.26 -14.58
C ILE A 660 -29.74 2.07 -13.93
N GLY A 661 -30.52 1.09 -14.42
CA GLY A 661 -31.80 0.71 -13.83
C GLY A 661 -33.01 1.35 -14.51
N ASN A 662 -34.05 1.76 -13.75
CA ASN A 662 -35.28 2.39 -14.28
C ASN A 662 -35.56 3.76 -13.64
N ASP A 663 -34.94 4.78 -14.19
CA ASP A 663 -34.89 6.11 -13.60
C ASP A 663 -36.10 6.95 -14.00
N THR A 664 -36.43 7.90 -13.12
CA THR A 664 -37.41 8.95 -13.36
C THR A 664 -36.69 10.27 -13.49
N VAL A 665 -36.81 10.92 -14.65
CA VAL A 665 -36.02 12.12 -14.98
C VAL A 665 -36.91 13.30 -15.35
N ARG A 666 -36.43 14.51 -15.10
CA ARG A 666 -36.97 15.78 -15.60
C ARG A 666 -35.89 16.85 -15.61
N GLY A 667 -36.07 17.90 -16.42
CA GLY A 667 -35.12 19.01 -16.54
C GLY A 667 -33.72 18.51 -16.92
N ILE A 668 -33.64 17.62 -17.91
CA ILE A 668 -32.38 17.13 -18.46
C ILE A 668 -32.43 17.42 -19.95
N GLU A 669 -31.48 18.21 -20.44
CA GLU A 669 -31.40 18.63 -21.83
C GLU A 669 -30.28 17.90 -22.58
N LYS A 670 -29.29 17.37 -21.84
CA LYS A 670 -28.13 16.68 -22.41
C LYS A 670 -27.93 15.29 -21.82
N LEU A 671 -27.62 14.35 -22.71
CA LEU A 671 -27.34 12.95 -22.37
C LEU A 671 -25.99 12.55 -22.94
N ALA A 672 -25.16 11.89 -22.14
CA ALA A 672 -23.90 11.30 -22.58
C ALA A 672 -23.99 9.77 -22.54
N PHE A 673 -23.86 9.11 -23.69
CA PHE A 673 -24.04 7.66 -23.83
C PHE A 673 -22.72 6.87 -23.93
N GLY A 674 -22.84 5.55 -23.84
CA GLY A 674 -21.76 4.59 -23.99
C GLY A 674 -21.57 4.11 -25.42
N ALA A 675 -21.26 2.82 -25.59
CA ALA A 675 -20.98 2.19 -26.90
C ALA A 675 -22.07 1.17 -27.31
N THR A 676 -23.33 1.43 -26.97
CA THR A 676 -24.45 0.49 -27.13
C THR A 676 -25.50 1.01 -28.10
N ASP A 677 -26.30 0.12 -28.69
CA ASP A 677 -27.39 0.50 -29.60
C ASP A 677 -28.55 1.12 -28.79
N ASP A 678 -28.58 2.45 -28.66
CA ASP A 678 -29.45 3.19 -27.75
C ASP A 678 -30.71 3.74 -28.44
N VAL A 679 -31.78 3.97 -27.67
CA VAL A 679 -33.05 4.50 -28.17
C VAL A 679 -33.43 5.72 -27.35
N VAL A 680 -33.41 6.89 -27.98
CA VAL A 680 -33.66 8.19 -27.36
C VAL A 680 -34.88 8.86 -27.96
N SER A 681 -35.78 9.31 -27.10
CA SER A 681 -36.88 10.21 -27.45
C SER A 681 -36.81 11.44 -26.56
N GLY A 682 -36.55 12.58 -27.17
CA GLY A 682 -36.52 13.90 -26.56
C GLY A 682 -37.90 14.46 -26.24
N GLY A 683 -37.91 15.72 -25.87
CA GLY A 683 -39.02 16.44 -25.28
C GLY A 683 -39.69 17.45 -26.20
N ASP A 684 -40.19 18.53 -25.57
CA ASP A 684 -40.69 19.72 -26.24
C ASP A 684 -39.68 20.91 -26.10
N GLY A 685 -38.46 20.63 -25.61
CA GLY A 685 -37.39 21.58 -25.27
C GLY A 685 -36.24 21.56 -26.30
N VAL A 686 -35.13 22.25 -26.02
CA VAL A 686 -33.90 22.14 -26.84
C VAL A 686 -33.09 20.98 -26.30
N ASP A 687 -32.95 19.92 -27.09
CA ASP A 687 -32.27 18.70 -26.69
C ASP A 687 -30.91 18.56 -27.38
N ALA A 688 -29.90 18.08 -26.65
CA ALA A 688 -28.57 17.76 -27.19
C ALA A 688 -28.18 16.31 -26.89
N PHE A 689 -28.24 15.46 -27.92
CA PHE A 689 -27.94 14.03 -27.80
C PHE A 689 -26.72 13.62 -28.63
N ASP A 690 -25.80 12.90 -28.00
CA ASP A 690 -24.66 12.25 -28.65
C ASP A 690 -24.79 10.73 -28.47
N GLY A 691 -25.19 10.03 -29.55
CA GLY A 691 -25.38 8.58 -29.57
C GLY A 691 -24.08 7.79 -29.36
N GLY A 692 -22.91 8.42 -29.57
CA GLY A 692 -21.64 7.77 -29.34
C GLY A 692 -21.34 6.68 -30.36
N ALA A 693 -21.25 5.42 -29.93
CA ALA A 693 -21.00 4.29 -30.82
C ALA A 693 -22.11 3.26 -30.66
N GLY A 694 -22.61 2.70 -31.75
CA GLY A 694 -23.84 1.92 -31.70
C GLY A 694 -24.62 2.11 -32.98
N ASN A 695 -25.72 1.38 -33.16
CA ASN A 695 -26.71 1.73 -34.17
C ASN A 695 -27.87 2.40 -33.43
N ASP A 696 -27.75 3.70 -33.26
CA ASP A 696 -28.55 4.48 -32.34
C ASP A 696 -29.83 4.97 -33.00
N LYS A 697 -30.87 5.14 -32.19
CA LYS A 697 -32.13 5.72 -32.63
C LYS A 697 -32.44 6.97 -31.82
N LEU A 698 -32.22 8.14 -32.42
CA LEU A 698 -32.41 9.44 -31.80
C LEU A 698 -33.65 10.13 -32.36
N ASN A 699 -34.50 10.67 -31.49
CA ASN A 699 -35.62 11.53 -31.86
C ASN A 699 -35.57 12.80 -31.00
N GLY A 700 -35.40 13.98 -31.61
CA GLY A 700 -35.33 15.27 -30.91
C GLY A 700 -36.70 15.69 -30.38
N GLY A 701 -37.71 15.71 -31.25
CA GLY A 701 -39.09 15.94 -30.86
C GLY A 701 -39.57 17.30 -31.32
N ALA A 702 -39.78 18.24 -30.40
CA ALA A 702 -40.06 19.62 -30.75
C ALA A 702 -39.06 20.51 -30.04
N GLY A 703 -38.41 21.42 -30.74
CA GLY A 703 -37.22 22.05 -30.19
C GLY A 703 -36.26 22.42 -31.30
N ASN A 704 -35.26 23.23 -31.00
CA ASN A 704 -34.15 23.40 -31.94
C ASN A 704 -33.04 22.46 -31.48
N ASP A 705 -33.08 21.21 -31.93
CA ASP A 705 -32.32 20.12 -31.34
C ASP A 705 -30.96 19.93 -32.01
N ASN A 706 -29.99 19.42 -31.25
CA ASN A 706 -28.68 19.03 -31.78
C ASN A 706 -28.46 17.53 -31.57
N LEU A 707 -28.47 16.77 -32.67
CA LEU A 707 -28.47 15.31 -32.64
C LEU A 707 -27.24 14.76 -33.39
N TRP A 708 -26.41 14.00 -32.70
CA TRP A 708 -25.25 13.30 -33.27
C TRP A 708 -25.43 11.79 -33.15
N GLY A 709 -25.44 11.07 -34.28
CA GLY A 709 -25.49 9.60 -34.31
C GLY A 709 -24.17 8.98 -33.84
N GLY A 710 -23.06 9.45 -34.41
CA GLY A 710 -21.72 9.07 -34.01
C GLY A 710 -21.18 7.95 -34.88
N ALA A 711 -20.94 6.76 -34.33
CA ALA A 711 -20.37 5.63 -35.07
C ALA A 711 -21.29 4.41 -35.10
N GLY A 712 -21.81 4.09 -36.28
CA GLY A 712 -22.61 2.92 -36.60
C GLY A 712 -23.71 3.33 -37.57
N ASN A 713 -24.75 2.51 -37.77
CA ASN A 713 -25.81 2.86 -38.72
C ASN A 713 -27.01 3.43 -37.96
N ASP A 714 -27.05 4.75 -37.88
CA ASP A 714 -27.93 5.45 -36.96
C ASP A 714 -29.25 5.83 -37.62
N THR A 715 -30.27 6.06 -36.79
CA THR A 715 -31.57 6.58 -37.23
C THR A 715 -31.90 7.83 -36.42
N ILE A 716 -31.82 8.99 -37.06
CA ILE A 716 -32.02 10.29 -36.42
C ILE A 716 -33.29 10.94 -36.97
N ASP A 717 -34.13 11.47 -36.07
CA ASP A 717 -35.38 12.19 -36.39
C ASP A 717 -35.41 13.51 -35.61
N GLY A 718 -35.20 14.65 -36.26
CA GLY A 718 -35.15 15.99 -35.62
C GLY A 718 -36.51 16.37 -35.04
N GLY A 719 -37.52 16.37 -35.90
CA GLY A 719 -38.91 16.56 -35.51
C GLY A 719 -39.44 17.92 -35.96
N SER A 720 -39.63 18.86 -35.04
CA SER A 720 -40.20 20.18 -35.33
C SER A 720 -39.31 21.31 -34.82
N ASN A 721 -39.25 22.37 -35.62
CA ASN A 721 -38.38 23.55 -35.55
C ASN A 721 -37.00 23.29 -36.17
N ASP A 722 -36.08 24.26 -36.03
CA ASP A 722 -34.83 24.29 -36.79
C ASP A 722 -33.78 23.43 -36.07
N ASP A 723 -33.49 22.25 -36.63
CA ASP A 723 -32.65 21.21 -36.02
C ASP A 723 -31.27 21.09 -36.68
N LEU A 724 -30.28 20.57 -35.94
CA LEU A 724 -28.99 20.12 -36.44
C LEU A 724 -28.87 18.60 -36.27
N LEU A 725 -28.75 17.88 -37.38
CA LEU A 725 -28.57 16.43 -37.40
C LEU A 725 -27.23 16.08 -38.04
N VAL A 726 -26.46 15.21 -37.38
CA VAL A 726 -25.20 14.68 -37.89
C VAL A 726 -25.21 13.16 -37.74
N GLY A 727 -25.14 12.41 -38.86
CA GLY A 727 -25.11 10.95 -38.86
C GLY A 727 -23.79 10.43 -38.32
N GLY A 728 -22.69 10.76 -39.00
CA GLY A 728 -21.34 10.44 -38.55
C GLY A 728 -20.71 9.33 -39.40
N LEU A 729 -20.29 8.22 -38.79
CA LEU A 729 -19.68 7.09 -39.47
C LEU A 729 -20.69 5.94 -39.60
N GLY A 730 -21.10 5.59 -40.81
CA GLY A 730 -21.93 4.44 -41.10
C GLY A 730 -22.98 4.75 -42.15
N ASN A 731 -23.96 3.87 -42.34
CA ASN A 731 -25.03 4.13 -43.31
C ASN A 731 -26.25 4.61 -42.54
N ASP A 732 -26.39 5.93 -42.44
CA ASP A 732 -27.31 6.56 -41.52
C ASP A 732 -28.64 6.88 -42.19
N LYS A 733 -29.67 6.99 -41.35
CA LYS A 733 -31.00 7.40 -41.78
C LYS A 733 -31.42 8.64 -41.01
N LEU A 734 -31.43 9.78 -41.69
CA LEU A 734 -31.72 11.07 -41.09
C LEU A 734 -33.07 11.60 -41.60
N ARG A 735 -33.91 12.09 -40.69
CA ARG A 735 -35.16 12.77 -40.98
C ARG A 735 -35.17 14.08 -40.20
N ALA A 736 -35.05 15.23 -40.85
CA ALA A 736 -34.97 16.50 -40.12
C ALA A 736 -36.35 16.96 -39.64
N GLY A 737 -37.33 17.03 -40.54
CA GLY A 737 -38.74 17.14 -40.14
C GLY A 737 -39.37 18.43 -40.63
N SER A 738 -39.65 19.39 -39.74
CA SER A 738 -40.17 20.68 -40.15
C SER A 738 -39.42 21.81 -39.48
N GLY A 739 -38.89 22.76 -40.23
CA GLY A 739 -37.94 23.76 -39.74
C GLY A 739 -36.98 24.09 -40.85
N ASN A 740 -36.08 25.05 -40.64
CA ASN A 740 -34.95 25.25 -41.54
C ASN A 740 -33.76 24.49 -40.95
N ASP A 741 -33.58 23.27 -41.40
CA ASP A 741 -32.72 22.30 -40.76
C ASP A 741 -31.30 22.31 -41.36
N VAL A 742 -30.34 21.81 -40.58
CA VAL A 742 -29.01 21.48 -41.06
C VAL A 742 -28.78 20.00 -40.87
N VAL A 743 -28.54 19.29 -41.96
CA VAL A 743 -28.40 17.83 -41.96
C VAL A 743 -27.08 17.45 -42.62
N GLU A 744 -26.27 16.67 -41.92
CA GLU A 744 -25.01 16.10 -42.41
C GLU A 744 -25.05 14.58 -42.27
N GLY A 745 -25.01 13.84 -43.38
CA GLY A 745 -24.96 12.37 -43.38
C GLY A 745 -23.63 11.87 -42.78
N GLY A 746 -22.52 12.30 -43.37
CA GLY A 746 -21.18 11.99 -42.87
C GLY A 746 -20.47 11.02 -43.80
N ALA A 747 -20.05 9.87 -43.30
CA ALA A 747 -19.34 8.87 -44.08
C ALA A 747 -20.09 7.53 -44.13
N GLY A 748 -20.45 7.09 -45.32
CA GLY A 748 -21.19 5.89 -45.62
C GLY A 748 -22.37 6.22 -46.52
N ASN A 749 -23.22 5.24 -46.82
CA ASN A 749 -24.30 5.46 -47.79
C ASN A 749 -25.58 5.88 -47.05
N ASP A 750 -25.83 7.18 -46.99
CA ASP A 750 -26.84 7.75 -46.13
C ASP A 750 -28.20 7.92 -46.82
N VAL A 751 -29.26 7.93 -46.02
CA VAL A 751 -30.63 8.21 -46.46
C VAL A 751 -31.17 9.41 -45.70
N ILE A 752 -31.32 10.54 -46.38
CA ILE A 752 -31.70 11.82 -45.78
C ILE A 752 -33.07 12.28 -46.31
N ASP A 753 -33.97 12.61 -45.38
CA ASP A 753 -35.27 13.28 -45.61
C ASP A 753 -35.28 14.59 -44.81
N ALA A 754 -35.00 15.73 -45.46
CA ALA A 754 -34.94 17.02 -44.76
C ALA A 754 -36.35 17.54 -44.37
N GLY A 755 -37.38 17.15 -45.12
CA GLY A 755 -38.76 17.41 -44.73
C GLY A 755 -39.27 18.76 -45.21
N SER A 756 -39.50 19.74 -44.33
CA SER A 756 -40.12 21.01 -44.73
C SER A 756 -39.50 22.24 -44.10
N GLY A 757 -39.13 23.20 -44.92
CA GLY A 757 -38.55 24.50 -44.60
C GLY A 757 -37.36 24.74 -45.54
N ASP A 758 -36.58 25.79 -45.32
CA ASP A 758 -35.45 26.10 -46.21
C ASP A 758 -34.19 25.40 -45.67
N ASP A 759 -33.96 24.16 -46.10
CA ASP A 759 -32.98 23.27 -45.48
C ASP A 759 -31.58 23.35 -46.07
N LYS A 760 -30.57 22.96 -45.28
CA LYS A 760 -29.20 22.72 -45.76
C LYS A 760 -28.85 21.26 -45.54
N VAL A 761 -28.60 20.55 -46.64
CA VAL A 761 -28.34 19.11 -46.61
C VAL A 761 -26.98 18.80 -47.23
N PHE A 762 -26.17 18.06 -46.49
CA PHE A 762 -24.87 17.53 -46.90
C PHE A 762 -24.91 16.01 -46.79
N GLY A 763 -24.71 15.29 -47.90
CA GLY A 763 -24.61 13.82 -47.89
C GLY A 763 -23.30 13.39 -47.24
N GLY A 764 -22.18 13.76 -47.85
CA GLY A 764 -20.85 13.55 -47.30
C GLY A 764 -20.02 12.60 -48.17
N GLU A 765 -19.38 11.59 -47.60
CA GLU A 765 -18.72 10.51 -48.36
C GLU A 765 -19.64 9.30 -48.48
N GLY A 766 -19.84 8.75 -49.67
CA GLY A 766 -20.63 7.54 -49.88
C GLY A 766 -21.70 7.72 -50.96
N ASP A 767 -22.41 6.66 -51.30
CA ASP A 767 -23.50 6.73 -52.29
C ASP A 767 -24.81 7.10 -51.59
N ASP A 768 -25.14 8.40 -51.54
CA ASP A 768 -26.23 8.92 -50.71
C ASP A 768 -27.58 9.03 -51.44
N VAL A 769 -28.67 8.99 -50.67
CA VAL A 769 -30.03 9.23 -51.15
C VAL A 769 -30.64 10.38 -50.36
N ILE A 770 -30.85 11.52 -51.02
CA ILE A 770 -31.34 12.75 -50.40
C ILE A 770 -32.70 13.14 -50.99
N ASP A 771 -33.67 13.39 -50.12
CA ASP A 771 -34.94 14.06 -50.40
C ASP A 771 -35.02 15.32 -49.53
N ALA A 772 -34.89 16.49 -50.14
CA ALA A 772 -34.95 17.77 -49.42
C ALA A 772 -36.38 18.20 -49.09
N GLY A 773 -37.39 17.58 -49.70
CA GLY A 773 -38.78 17.80 -49.31
C GLY A 773 -39.36 19.13 -49.79
N SER A 774 -39.67 20.08 -48.90
CA SER A 774 -40.36 21.32 -49.26
C SER A 774 -39.75 22.58 -48.70
N GLY A 775 -39.28 23.47 -49.55
CA GLY A 775 -38.84 24.82 -49.23
C GLY A 775 -37.76 25.24 -50.22
N ALA A 776 -37.02 26.30 -49.92
CA ALA A 776 -35.90 26.72 -50.76
C ALA A 776 -34.61 26.05 -50.27
N ASP A 777 -34.42 24.80 -50.67
CA ASP A 777 -33.39 23.93 -50.10
C ASP A 777 -32.02 24.13 -50.76
N ARG A 778 -30.97 23.84 -50.00
CA ARG A 778 -29.60 23.75 -50.50
C ARG A 778 -29.06 22.35 -50.26
N ILE A 779 -28.68 21.67 -51.34
CA ILE A 779 -28.35 20.25 -51.32
C ILE A 779 -26.95 20.04 -51.89
N GLU A 780 -26.09 19.38 -51.13
CA GLU A 780 -24.75 18.95 -51.53
C GLU A 780 -24.63 17.44 -51.30
N GLY A 781 -24.55 16.64 -52.38
CA GLY A 781 -24.38 15.19 -52.26
C GLY A 781 -23.04 14.83 -51.61
N GLY A 782 -21.96 15.48 -52.06
CA GLY A 782 -20.62 15.20 -51.56
C GLY A 782 -19.93 14.20 -52.48
N ALA A 783 -19.07 13.33 -51.93
CA ALA A 783 -18.27 12.37 -52.68
C ALA A 783 -18.95 11.00 -52.78
N GLY A 784 -19.43 10.62 -53.97
CA GLY A 784 -19.95 9.29 -54.22
C GLY A 784 -20.82 9.23 -55.45
N ASN A 785 -21.85 8.39 -55.50
CA ASN A 785 -22.80 8.42 -56.60
C ASN A 785 -24.19 8.68 -56.03
N ASP A 786 -24.51 9.95 -55.89
CA ASP A 786 -25.65 10.37 -55.08
C ASP A 786 -26.93 10.44 -55.89
N VAL A 787 -28.06 10.30 -55.19
CA VAL A 787 -29.39 10.44 -55.75
C VAL A 787 -30.12 11.55 -55.01
N LEU A 788 -30.36 12.66 -55.71
CA LEU A 788 -30.85 13.90 -55.12
C LEU A 788 -32.25 14.24 -55.64
N ASP A 789 -33.19 14.45 -54.73
CA ASP A 789 -34.50 15.04 -54.97
C ASP A 789 -34.61 16.37 -54.22
N GLY A 790 -34.94 17.44 -54.93
CA GLY A 790 -35.16 18.76 -54.31
C GLY A 790 -36.58 18.97 -53.83
N GLY A 791 -37.54 18.26 -54.41
CA GLY A 791 -38.93 18.31 -53.99
C GLY A 791 -39.64 19.59 -54.43
N SER A 792 -40.24 20.34 -53.50
CA SER A 792 -41.10 21.51 -53.77
C SER A 792 -40.46 22.82 -53.30
N GLY A 793 -40.47 23.91 -54.09
CA GLY A 793 -39.81 25.17 -53.70
C GLY A 793 -38.78 25.66 -54.73
N GLN A 794 -37.71 26.33 -54.33
CA GLN A 794 -36.63 26.75 -55.25
C GLN A 794 -35.33 26.21 -54.71
N ASP A 795 -34.83 25.14 -55.33
CA ASP A 795 -33.77 24.34 -54.71
C ASP A 795 -32.45 24.64 -55.40
N ALA A 796 -31.37 24.63 -54.63
CA ALA A 796 -30.00 24.82 -55.09
C ALA A 796 -29.22 23.52 -54.92
N PHE A 797 -28.92 22.85 -56.03
CA PHE A 797 -28.06 21.66 -56.03
C PHE A 797 -26.61 22.06 -56.25
N VAL A 798 -25.76 21.77 -55.27
CA VAL A 798 -24.36 22.17 -55.20
C VAL A 798 -23.47 21.05 -55.74
N PHE A 799 -22.57 21.40 -56.65
CA PHE A 799 -21.65 20.44 -57.26
C PHE A 799 -20.20 20.92 -57.24
N GLY A 800 -19.32 20.02 -56.79
CA GLY A 800 -17.88 20.20 -56.70
C GLY A 800 -17.09 19.21 -57.55
N ALA A 801 -15.77 19.39 -57.60
CA ALA A 801 -14.86 18.39 -58.16
C ALA A 801 -14.69 17.24 -57.15
N GLY A 802 -14.67 15.99 -57.64
CA GLY A 802 -14.54 14.82 -56.77
C GLY A 802 -15.86 14.29 -56.21
N PHE A 803 -17.00 14.87 -56.61
CA PHE A 803 -18.32 14.47 -56.11
C PHE A 803 -18.84 13.14 -56.67
N GLY A 804 -18.13 12.55 -57.64
CA GLY A 804 -18.53 11.30 -58.27
C GLY A 804 -19.74 11.45 -59.21
N LYS A 805 -20.64 10.45 -59.31
CA LYS A 805 -21.65 10.38 -60.40
C LYS A 805 -23.08 10.54 -59.90
N ASP A 806 -23.48 11.78 -59.74
CA ASP A 806 -24.73 12.14 -59.08
C ASP A 806 -25.90 12.19 -60.06
N THR A 807 -27.10 11.97 -59.52
CA THR A 807 -28.36 12.00 -60.25
C THR A 807 -29.39 12.86 -59.54
N VAL A 808 -29.79 13.97 -60.18
CA VAL A 808 -30.94 14.77 -59.75
C VAL A 808 -32.19 14.26 -60.47
N ARG A 809 -33.24 13.84 -59.75
CA ARG A 809 -34.41 13.18 -60.37
C ARG A 809 -35.55 14.12 -60.74
N ASP A 810 -35.63 15.31 -60.15
CA ASP A 810 -36.81 16.18 -60.22
C ASP A 810 -36.54 17.67 -60.53
N PHE A 811 -35.35 18.01 -61.04
CA PHE A 811 -34.94 19.38 -61.39
C PHE A 811 -35.98 20.18 -62.21
N ARG A 812 -36.30 21.41 -61.80
CA ARG A 812 -37.35 22.27 -62.40
C ARG A 812 -36.77 23.50 -63.11
N LEU A 813 -36.96 23.56 -64.42
CA LEU A 813 -36.37 24.58 -65.32
C LEU A 813 -37.06 25.96 -65.35
N SER A 814 -38.27 26.12 -64.78
CA SER A 814 -39.02 27.38 -64.95
C SER A 814 -40.19 27.53 -63.99
N GLY A 815 -40.44 28.77 -63.54
CA GLY A 815 -41.55 29.12 -62.65
C GLY A 815 -41.07 29.97 -61.48
N ALA A 816 -41.95 30.22 -60.50
CA ALA A 816 -41.57 30.84 -59.23
C ALA A 816 -40.71 29.90 -58.34
N ASN A 817 -40.65 28.64 -58.73
CA ASN A 817 -40.07 27.49 -58.03
C ASN A 817 -39.06 26.79 -58.96
N ALA A 818 -38.23 27.59 -59.64
CA ALA A 818 -37.23 27.06 -60.58
C ALA A 818 -35.94 26.78 -59.81
N ASP A 819 -35.36 25.60 -60.05
CA ASP A 819 -34.17 25.11 -59.36
C ASP A 819 -32.91 25.66 -60.01
N VAL A 820 -31.82 25.62 -59.28
CA VAL A 820 -30.52 26.14 -59.70
C VAL A 820 -29.44 25.09 -59.45
N LEU A 821 -28.57 24.92 -60.44
CA LEU A 821 -27.30 24.21 -60.28
C LEU A 821 -26.23 25.19 -59.85
N GLU A 822 -25.64 24.95 -58.68
CA GLU A 822 -24.55 25.76 -58.15
C GLU A 822 -23.21 25.06 -58.36
N PHE A 823 -22.30 25.71 -59.09
CA PHE A 823 -20.95 25.24 -59.32
C PHE A 823 -19.93 26.23 -58.76
N SER A 824 -18.86 25.72 -58.17
CA SER A 824 -17.65 26.51 -57.98
C SER A 824 -17.07 26.93 -59.34
N ALA A 825 -16.54 28.16 -59.43
CA ALA A 825 -15.78 28.62 -60.60
C ALA A 825 -14.59 27.70 -60.99
N ALA A 826 -14.14 26.82 -60.07
CA ALA A 826 -13.12 25.81 -60.33
C ALA A 826 -13.64 24.60 -61.14
N VAL A 827 -14.94 24.29 -61.08
CA VAL A 827 -15.58 23.19 -61.84
C VAL A 827 -15.94 23.68 -63.23
N PHE A 828 -16.74 24.76 -63.31
CA PHE A 828 -17.08 25.44 -64.55
C PHE A 828 -16.93 26.95 -64.37
N ALA A 829 -16.22 27.60 -65.29
CA ALA A 829 -15.97 29.03 -65.20
C ALA A 829 -17.22 29.88 -65.51
N ASP A 830 -18.14 29.36 -66.32
CA ASP A 830 -19.40 30.02 -66.71
C ASP A 830 -20.40 29.02 -67.32
N PHE A 831 -21.59 29.53 -67.67
CA PHE A 831 -22.67 28.77 -68.31
C PHE A 831 -22.25 28.10 -69.61
N ASN A 832 -21.44 28.76 -70.46
CA ASN A 832 -21.04 28.17 -71.74
C ASN A 832 -20.11 26.97 -71.51
N ALA A 833 -19.26 27.02 -70.48
CA ALA A 833 -18.40 25.90 -70.10
C ALA A 833 -19.24 24.70 -69.61
N ALA A 834 -20.23 24.93 -68.75
CA ALA A 834 -21.13 23.88 -68.25
C ALA A 834 -21.92 23.22 -69.39
N ILE A 835 -22.51 24.00 -70.30
CA ILE A 835 -23.27 23.46 -71.44
C ILE A 835 -22.37 22.75 -72.46
N ALA A 836 -21.14 23.23 -72.67
CA ALA A 836 -20.18 22.55 -73.55
C ALA A 836 -19.75 21.17 -73.03
N ALA A 837 -19.78 20.99 -71.71
CA ALA A 837 -19.54 19.71 -71.04
C ALA A 837 -20.79 18.81 -70.99
N GLY A 838 -21.94 19.31 -71.44
CA GLY A 838 -23.20 18.58 -71.43
C GLY A 838 -23.38 17.64 -72.62
N GLN A 839 -23.90 16.45 -72.36
CA GLN A 839 -24.32 15.48 -73.36
C GLN A 839 -25.75 15.00 -73.07
N GLN A 840 -26.59 14.98 -74.11
CA GLN A 840 -27.89 14.32 -74.02
C GLN A 840 -27.72 12.79 -74.10
N ILE A 841 -28.21 12.05 -73.10
CA ILE A 841 -28.23 10.58 -73.06
C ILE A 841 -29.67 10.11 -72.84
N GLY A 842 -30.31 9.59 -73.90
CA GLY A 842 -31.71 9.20 -73.82
C GLY A 842 -32.60 10.41 -73.53
N ALA A 843 -33.37 10.34 -72.45
CA ALA A 843 -34.21 11.45 -71.96
C ALA A 843 -33.48 12.41 -71.00
N ASP A 844 -32.24 12.06 -70.60
CA ASP A 844 -31.52 12.72 -69.50
C ASP A 844 -30.38 13.60 -70.04
N THR A 845 -30.04 14.65 -69.30
CA THR A 845 -28.85 15.48 -69.56
C THR A 845 -27.74 15.06 -68.61
N VAL A 846 -26.53 14.84 -69.14
CA VAL A 846 -25.34 14.52 -68.33
C VAL A 846 -24.28 15.60 -68.52
N LEU A 847 -23.88 16.28 -67.44
CA LEU A 847 -22.77 17.22 -67.41
C LEU A 847 -21.53 16.47 -66.90
N THR A 848 -20.47 16.40 -67.71
CA THR A 848 -19.24 15.66 -67.36
C THR A 848 -18.13 16.62 -66.97
N VAL A 849 -17.69 16.59 -65.71
CA VAL A 849 -16.55 17.37 -65.23
C VAL A 849 -15.26 16.64 -65.60
N ASP A 850 -15.16 15.36 -65.24
CA ASP A 850 -14.08 14.45 -65.63
C ASP A 850 -14.54 12.99 -65.71
N ALA A 851 -13.60 12.03 -65.70
CA ALA A 851 -13.93 10.60 -65.85
C ALA A 851 -14.72 10.03 -64.67
N ASP A 852 -14.55 10.63 -63.49
CA ASP A 852 -15.08 10.15 -62.23
C ASP A 852 -16.16 11.10 -61.68
N THR A 853 -16.18 12.38 -62.06
CA THR A 853 -17.23 13.35 -61.68
C THR A 853 -18.23 13.67 -62.81
N MET A 854 -19.50 13.32 -62.61
CA MET A 854 -20.60 13.53 -63.57
C MET A 854 -21.91 13.90 -62.85
N LEU A 855 -22.69 14.81 -63.42
CA LEU A 855 -24.05 15.13 -62.96
C LEU A 855 -25.09 14.70 -64.00
N THR A 856 -26.05 13.87 -63.61
CA THR A 856 -27.20 13.47 -64.44
C THR A 856 -28.48 14.17 -63.99
N LEU A 857 -29.09 14.97 -64.88
CA LEU A 857 -30.43 15.54 -64.70
C LEU A 857 -31.45 14.65 -65.40
N LYS A 858 -32.27 13.93 -64.64
CA LYS A 858 -33.26 12.98 -65.18
C LYS A 858 -34.39 13.70 -65.92
N GLY A 859 -34.70 13.25 -67.13
CA GLY A 859 -35.82 13.78 -67.91
C GLY A 859 -35.63 15.21 -68.44
N ILE A 860 -34.48 15.84 -68.20
CA ILE A 860 -34.15 17.20 -68.67
C ILE A 860 -33.47 17.15 -70.04
N GLN A 861 -33.88 18.03 -70.94
CA GLN A 861 -33.25 18.19 -72.24
C GLN A 861 -32.10 19.21 -72.16
N LEU A 862 -30.94 18.91 -72.73
CA LEU A 862 -29.78 19.81 -72.67
C LEU A 862 -30.10 21.18 -73.29
N THR A 863 -30.97 21.20 -74.31
CA THR A 863 -31.38 22.44 -74.98
C THR A 863 -32.43 23.24 -74.22
N SER A 864 -33.01 22.72 -73.14
CA SER A 864 -33.97 23.46 -72.30
C SER A 864 -33.32 24.19 -71.13
N LEU A 865 -32.03 23.95 -70.87
CA LEU A 865 -31.25 24.66 -69.86
C LEU A 865 -30.90 26.08 -70.34
N ALA A 866 -31.04 27.05 -69.45
CA ALA A 866 -30.74 28.47 -69.64
C ALA A 866 -29.77 28.98 -68.58
N GLN A 867 -29.20 30.17 -68.79
CA GLN A 867 -28.22 30.75 -67.87
C GLN A 867 -28.77 30.92 -66.44
N ASP A 868 -30.07 31.17 -66.29
CA ASP A 868 -30.71 31.38 -64.99
C ASP A 868 -30.84 30.08 -64.17
N ASP A 869 -30.68 28.91 -64.80
CA ASP A 869 -30.65 27.60 -64.12
C ASP A 869 -29.28 27.32 -63.45
N PHE A 870 -28.32 28.24 -63.57
CA PHE A 870 -26.96 28.08 -63.08
C PHE A 870 -26.52 29.25 -62.22
N ARG A 871 -25.85 28.93 -61.11
CA ARG A 871 -25.13 29.87 -60.26
C ARG A 871 -23.66 29.47 -60.19
N PHE A 872 -22.78 30.41 -60.52
CA PHE A 872 -21.33 30.23 -60.43
C PHE A 872 -20.82 31.06 -59.26
N VAL A 873 -20.31 30.39 -58.22
CA VAL A 873 -19.84 31.00 -56.96
C VAL A 873 -18.33 30.98 -56.85
#